data_AF-A0A8J4UGX3-F1
#
_entry.id   AF-A0A8J4UGX3-F1
#
_cell.length_a   1.000
_cell.length_b   1.000
_cell.length_c   1.000
_cell.angle_alpha   90.00
_cell.angle_beta   90.00
_cell.angle_gamma   90.00
#
_symmetry.space_group_name_H-M   'P 1'
#
loop_
_entity.id
_entity.type
_entity.pdbx_description
1 polymer ?
#
loop_
_entity_poly.entity_id
_entity_poly.type
_entity_poly.pdbx_seq_one_letter_code
_entity_poly.pdbx_strand_id
1 'polypeptide(L)'
;MLLQRLSLCSWLSVRPNPLQCFTRSVSFGKMPLVRAHGKSFAHRSELRQAKRIVVKLGSAVVTRGDECGLALGRLASIVEQVAMLQNQGREMMIVTSGAVAFGKQRLRHEILLSQSVRQALHSGQNQLKDMSLPVLEARACAAAGQSGLMALYEAMFTQYSTCTAQILVTNLDFHDDQKRRNLNSTLHELLRMNIVPIINTNDAVVPPPEPNSDLQGVNVISVKDNDSLAARLAVEMRADLLIALSDVEGVYDSPPGSDDAKLLDTFYPGDQQSITYGTKSRVGIGGMEAKVKAALWALQGGTSVVIANGTHPKVTGHVITDIVEGKKVGTFFSEVKPAGPTVEQQTEMARTAGRTLASILPEQRSEIIYAMADLLTEKRDEIMSANKKDIELAVNSGRMPPAMLKRLSLSSAKLSSLAIGLRQIAVSSQNSVGQVLRRTRLANNLELEQITVPIGVLLVIFESRPDCLPQVSALAIASGNALLLKGGREAANTNRVLHELAQEALSVHGVKDAIQLVSTREEVEDLCRLEKMIDLIIPRGSSQLVRDIQRAAKGIPVLGHSEGVCHVYVDHEASIDKIVKIVRDSKCDYPAACNAMETLLVHRDVLRTPLFDQIIDMLRIEEVKIHAGPKFASYLTFSPSEVKSLRTEYGDLECCIEVVDSMHEAVDHIHKYGSSHTDVIITENEETAEQFLQLVDSACVFWNASSRFADGYRFGL
;
A
#
# COMPACT_ATOMS: atom_id res chain seq x y z
N MET A 1 17.97 5.06 -53.68
CA MET A 1 18.41 4.20 -54.80
C MET A 1 19.64 3.44 -54.33
N LEU A 2 19.50 2.15 -53.98
CA LEU A 2 19.69 0.99 -54.90
C LEU A 2 21.18 0.90 -55.31
N LEU A 3 21.98 -0.12 -55.00
CA LEU A 3 21.80 -1.59 -55.06
C LEU A 3 22.98 -2.26 -54.31
N GLN A 4 22.75 -3.23 -53.42
CA GLN A 4 22.87 -4.69 -53.63
C GLN A 4 24.23 -5.22 -54.12
N ARG A 5 24.76 -6.22 -53.40
CA ARG A 5 25.05 -7.61 -53.86
C ARG A 5 25.84 -8.35 -52.76
N LEU A 6 25.21 -9.28 -52.06
CA LEU A 6 25.05 -10.72 -52.35
C LEU A 6 26.12 -11.59 -51.67
N SER A 7 25.60 -12.53 -50.87
CA SER A 7 26.25 -13.66 -50.20
C SER A 7 26.96 -14.62 -51.16
N LEU A 8 27.97 -15.34 -50.65
CA LEU A 8 28.21 -16.74 -51.04
C LEU A 8 29.02 -17.50 -49.98
N CYS A 9 28.43 -18.61 -49.54
CA CYS A 9 29.04 -19.69 -48.77
C CYS A 9 30.17 -20.38 -49.53
N SER A 10 31.20 -20.88 -48.84
CA SER A 10 31.56 -22.32 -48.82
C SER A 10 32.86 -22.61 -48.05
N TRP A 11 32.70 -23.40 -46.99
CA TRP A 11 33.51 -24.53 -46.51
C TRP A 11 34.95 -24.72 -47.01
N LEU A 12 35.90 -24.78 -46.08
CA LEU A 12 36.99 -25.77 -46.06
C LEU A 12 37.51 -25.97 -44.62
N SER A 13 37.68 -27.24 -44.28
CA SER A 13 38.05 -27.80 -42.96
C SER A 13 39.55 -27.69 -42.67
N VAL A 14 39.92 -27.80 -41.38
CA VAL A 14 40.96 -28.70 -40.81
C VAL A 14 41.34 -28.24 -39.37
N ARG A 15 41.29 -29.19 -38.42
CA ARG A 15 41.73 -29.16 -37.00
C ARG A 15 43.26 -29.47 -36.88
N PRO A 16 43.92 -29.54 -35.69
CA PRO A 16 43.70 -28.93 -34.35
C PRO A 16 44.99 -28.37 -33.64
N ASN A 17 44.76 -27.57 -32.58
CA ASN A 17 45.56 -27.41 -31.33
C ASN A 17 47.01 -26.88 -31.35
N PRO A 18 47.58 -26.47 -30.19
CA PRO A 18 46.99 -25.89 -28.97
C PRO A 18 47.76 -24.62 -28.54
N LEU A 19 47.20 -23.69 -27.74
CA LEU A 19 48.02 -22.77 -26.94
C LEU A 19 47.24 -22.18 -25.76
N GLN A 20 47.64 -22.63 -24.57
CA GLN A 20 47.80 -21.91 -23.31
C GLN A 20 46.64 -21.05 -22.78
N CYS A 21 46.02 -21.60 -21.73
CA CYS A 21 45.25 -20.87 -20.73
C CYS A 21 46.10 -19.76 -20.09
N PHE A 22 45.63 -18.52 -20.21
CA PHE A 22 45.88 -17.47 -19.22
C PHE A 22 44.56 -17.13 -18.53
N THR A 23 44.55 -17.37 -17.23
CA THR A 23 43.49 -17.10 -16.27
C THR A 23 43.19 -15.61 -16.17
N ARG A 24 41.97 -15.20 -16.50
CA ARG A 24 41.34 -13.98 -15.96
C ARG A 24 40.05 -14.39 -15.25
N SER A 25 40.11 -14.38 -13.92
CA SER A 25 38.95 -14.52 -13.04
C SER A 25 38.03 -13.31 -13.20
N VAL A 26 37.01 -13.43 -14.04
CA VAL A 26 35.86 -12.53 -14.00
C VAL A 26 34.91 -13.10 -12.95
N SER A 27 34.76 -12.40 -11.83
CA SER A 27 33.73 -12.67 -10.84
C SER A 27 32.37 -12.45 -11.49
N PHE A 28 31.71 -13.52 -11.90
CA PHE A 28 30.31 -13.48 -12.31
C PHE A 28 29.49 -12.96 -11.11
N GLY A 29 28.92 -11.76 -11.27
CA GLY A 29 27.87 -11.27 -10.39
C GLY A 29 26.76 -12.31 -10.32
N LYS A 30 26.27 -12.57 -9.10
CA LYS A 30 25.18 -13.51 -8.81
C LYS A 30 24.02 -13.29 -9.78
N MET A 31 23.85 -14.22 -10.72
CA MET A 31 22.57 -14.38 -11.43
C MET A 31 21.47 -14.62 -10.40
N PRO A 32 20.22 -14.18 -10.63
CA PRO A 32 19.13 -14.49 -9.72
C PRO A 32 19.00 -16.01 -9.61
N LEU A 33 19.04 -16.51 -8.38
CA LEU A 33 18.85 -17.92 -8.06
C LEU A 33 17.55 -18.41 -8.72
N VAL A 34 17.68 -19.28 -9.73
CA VAL A 34 16.56 -19.99 -10.35
C VAL A 34 15.95 -20.87 -9.25
N ARG A 35 14.73 -20.55 -8.82
CA ARG A 35 13.99 -21.28 -7.79
C ARG A 35 13.75 -22.72 -8.24
N ALA A 36 13.99 -23.68 -7.36
CA ALA A 36 13.58 -25.06 -7.59
C ALA A 36 12.04 -25.13 -7.66
N HIS A 37 11.48 -25.72 -8.73
CA HIS A 37 10.04 -25.96 -8.83
C HIS A 37 9.53 -26.81 -7.65
N GLY A 38 8.36 -26.46 -7.10
CA GLY A 38 7.66 -27.25 -6.07
C GLY A 38 7.81 -26.79 -4.62
N LYS A 39 8.11 -25.51 -4.37
CA LYS A 39 7.97 -24.90 -3.03
C LYS A 39 6.93 -23.79 -3.06
N SER A 40 6.02 -23.78 -2.10
CA SER A 40 5.04 -22.70 -1.91
C SER A 40 5.74 -21.40 -1.48
N PHE A 41 5.11 -20.26 -1.75
CA PHE A 41 5.58 -18.95 -1.29
C PHE A 41 5.38 -18.81 0.21
N ALA A 42 6.36 -18.23 0.91
CA ALA A 42 6.26 -17.99 2.35
C ALA A 42 5.50 -16.70 2.65
N HIS A 43 5.63 -15.71 1.76
CA HIS A 43 5.12 -14.36 1.96
C HIS A 43 4.33 -13.87 0.74
N ARG A 44 3.27 -13.09 1.00
CA ARG A 44 2.38 -12.57 -0.04
C ARG A 44 3.10 -11.68 -1.07
N SER A 45 4.15 -10.96 -0.66
CA SER A 45 4.99 -10.17 -1.58
C SER A 45 5.69 -11.01 -2.66
N GLU A 46 5.87 -12.31 -2.42
CA GLU A 46 6.51 -13.22 -3.38
C GLU A 46 5.56 -13.65 -4.51
N LEU A 47 4.24 -13.45 -4.37
CA LEU A 47 3.24 -13.80 -5.38
C LEU A 47 3.51 -13.11 -6.73
N ARG A 48 4.18 -11.95 -6.72
CA ARG A 48 4.62 -11.23 -7.94
C ARG A 48 5.50 -12.09 -8.85
N GLN A 49 6.19 -13.08 -8.28
CA GLN A 49 7.12 -13.97 -8.96
C GLN A 49 6.43 -15.22 -9.55
N ALA A 50 5.13 -15.43 -9.32
CA ALA A 50 4.40 -16.61 -9.78
C ALA A 50 4.34 -16.67 -11.32
N LYS A 51 4.94 -17.69 -11.94
CA LYS A 51 4.97 -17.83 -13.40
C LYS A 51 3.78 -18.61 -13.91
N ARG A 52 3.48 -19.74 -13.28
CA ARG A 52 2.34 -20.59 -13.64
C ARG A 52 1.21 -20.42 -12.64
N ILE A 53 0.06 -19.94 -13.11
CA ILE A 53 -1.06 -19.54 -12.27
C ILE A 53 -2.34 -20.26 -12.72
N VAL A 54 -2.98 -20.95 -11.78
CA VAL A 54 -4.31 -21.54 -11.97
C VAL A 54 -5.34 -20.63 -11.33
N VAL A 55 -6.35 -20.21 -12.09
CA VAL A 55 -7.47 -19.42 -11.60
C VAL A 55 -8.73 -20.28 -11.61
N LYS A 56 -9.27 -20.57 -10.42
CA LYS A 56 -10.53 -21.29 -10.27
C LYS A 56 -11.69 -20.31 -10.14
N LEU A 57 -12.74 -20.54 -10.94
CA LEU A 57 -13.97 -19.77 -10.92
C LEU A 57 -15.12 -20.62 -10.37
N GLY A 58 -15.59 -20.28 -9.17
CA GLY A 58 -16.77 -20.93 -8.58
C GLY A 58 -18.06 -20.63 -9.35
N SER A 59 -19.08 -21.48 -9.21
CA SER A 59 -20.37 -21.31 -9.90
C SER A 59 -20.96 -19.92 -9.66
N ALA A 60 -20.96 -19.44 -8.41
CA ALA A 60 -21.46 -18.11 -8.05
C ALA A 60 -20.68 -16.95 -8.67
N VAL A 61 -19.41 -17.16 -9.05
CA VAL A 61 -18.60 -16.19 -9.79
C VAL A 61 -19.04 -16.16 -11.25
N VAL A 62 -19.27 -17.31 -11.86
CA VAL A 62 -19.64 -17.43 -13.29
C VAL A 62 -21.10 -17.04 -13.55
N THR A 63 -22.01 -17.28 -12.59
CA THR A 63 -23.46 -17.08 -12.75
C THR A 63 -23.97 -15.80 -12.08
N ARG A 64 -25.16 -15.36 -12.51
CA ARG A 64 -25.93 -14.29 -11.85
C ARG A 64 -26.55 -14.78 -10.54
N GLY A 65 -26.97 -13.84 -9.68
CA GLY A 65 -27.56 -14.13 -8.37
C GLY A 65 -28.97 -14.75 -8.41
N ASP A 66 -29.65 -14.67 -9.56
CA ASP A 66 -30.91 -15.37 -9.85
C ASP A 66 -30.71 -16.81 -10.33
N GLU A 67 -29.45 -17.28 -10.37
CA GLU A 67 -29.03 -18.62 -10.78
C GLU A 67 -29.44 -18.99 -12.22
N CYS A 68 -29.86 -17.99 -13.00
CA CYS A 68 -30.30 -18.11 -14.38
C CYS A 68 -29.38 -17.27 -15.27
N GLY A 69 -28.30 -17.90 -15.72
CA GLY A 69 -27.40 -17.32 -16.71
C GLY A 69 -26.10 -16.75 -16.16
N LEU A 70 -25.32 -16.15 -17.06
CA LEU A 70 -23.93 -15.79 -16.83
C LEU A 70 -23.77 -14.34 -16.37
N ALA A 71 -22.83 -14.11 -15.46
CA ALA A 71 -22.43 -12.78 -15.01
C ALA A 71 -21.40 -12.18 -15.98
N LEU A 72 -21.85 -11.77 -17.17
CA LEU A 72 -20.97 -11.37 -18.29
C LEU A 72 -19.94 -10.28 -17.93
N GLY A 73 -20.36 -9.21 -17.25
CA GLY A 73 -19.44 -8.12 -16.90
C GLY A 73 -18.31 -8.56 -15.96
N ARG A 74 -18.61 -9.48 -15.04
CA ARG A 74 -17.63 -10.06 -14.13
C ARG A 74 -16.69 -11.04 -14.83
N LEU A 75 -17.24 -11.89 -15.71
CA LEU A 75 -16.44 -12.77 -16.56
C LEU A 75 -15.50 -11.98 -17.46
N ALA A 76 -15.97 -10.89 -18.09
CA ALA A 76 -15.15 -10.02 -18.92
C ALA A 76 -13.96 -9.44 -18.13
N SER A 77 -14.20 -8.92 -16.91
CA SER A 77 -13.12 -8.40 -16.05
C SER A 77 -12.11 -9.47 -15.63
N ILE A 78 -12.56 -10.70 -15.36
CA ILE A 78 -11.66 -11.82 -15.05
C ILE A 78 -10.82 -12.21 -16.28
N VAL A 79 -11.46 -12.30 -17.46
CA VAL A 79 -10.80 -12.64 -18.72
C VAL A 79 -9.75 -11.58 -19.07
N GLU A 80 -10.08 -10.30 -18.91
CA GLU A 80 -9.14 -9.19 -19.08
C GLU A 80 -7.89 -9.35 -18.23
N GLN A 81 -8.06 -9.58 -16.92
CA GLN A 81 -6.93 -9.75 -16.00
C GLN A 81 -6.08 -10.98 -16.33
N VAL A 82 -6.71 -12.10 -16.68
CA VAL A 82 -5.99 -13.33 -17.09
C VAL A 82 -5.22 -13.10 -18.39
N ALA A 83 -5.84 -12.46 -19.38
CA ALA A 83 -5.19 -12.15 -20.65
C ALA A 83 -4.03 -11.17 -20.48
N MET A 84 -4.17 -10.15 -19.63
CA MET A 84 -3.08 -9.23 -19.29
C MET A 84 -1.88 -9.97 -18.68
N LEU A 85 -2.11 -10.86 -17.72
CA LEU A 85 -1.05 -11.66 -17.10
C LEU A 85 -0.41 -12.65 -18.08
N GLN A 86 -1.22 -13.28 -18.96
CA GLN A 86 -0.72 -14.12 -20.05
C GLN A 86 0.20 -13.33 -20.98
N ASN A 87 -0.23 -12.14 -21.40
CA ASN A 87 0.54 -11.25 -22.28
C ASN A 87 1.82 -10.68 -21.61
N GLN A 88 1.88 -10.68 -20.28
CA GLN A 88 3.10 -10.40 -19.51
C GLN A 88 4.07 -11.60 -19.44
N GLY A 89 3.75 -12.72 -20.09
CA GLY A 89 4.58 -13.92 -20.15
C GLY A 89 4.35 -14.92 -19.02
N ARG A 90 3.21 -14.85 -18.33
CA ARG A 90 2.79 -15.86 -17.34
C ARG A 90 2.01 -16.99 -18.03
N GLU A 91 2.08 -18.19 -17.46
CA GLU A 91 1.36 -19.36 -17.93
C GLU A 91 0.04 -19.48 -17.17
N MET A 92 -1.05 -19.00 -17.77
CA MET A 92 -2.36 -18.96 -17.13
C MET A 92 -3.22 -20.18 -17.49
N MET A 93 -3.97 -20.69 -16.51
CA MET A 93 -4.95 -21.75 -16.69
C MET A 93 -6.24 -21.40 -15.94
N ILE A 94 -7.41 -21.68 -16.53
CA ILE A 94 -8.71 -21.45 -15.87
C ILE A 94 -9.39 -22.78 -15.56
N VAL A 95 -9.83 -22.95 -14.31
CA VAL A 95 -10.75 -24.02 -13.92
C VAL A 95 -12.12 -23.39 -13.67
N THR A 96 -13.06 -23.58 -14.59
CA THR A 96 -14.37 -22.91 -14.54
C THR A 96 -15.46 -23.81 -14.00
N SER A 97 -16.55 -23.23 -13.49
CA SER A 97 -17.81 -23.91 -13.17
C SER A 97 -18.96 -23.30 -14.00
N GLY A 98 -20.22 -23.62 -13.66
CA GLY A 98 -21.39 -22.87 -14.18
C GLY A 98 -22.05 -23.43 -15.45
N ALA A 99 -21.50 -24.48 -16.06
CA ALA A 99 -22.07 -25.11 -17.26
C ALA A 99 -23.54 -25.56 -17.05
N VAL A 100 -23.84 -26.22 -15.93
CA VAL A 100 -25.22 -26.64 -15.59
C VAL A 100 -26.17 -25.46 -15.50
N ALA A 101 -25.77 -24.38 -14.81
CA ALA A 101 -26.62 -23.20 -14.62
C ALA A 101 -26.89 -22.47 -15.94
N PHE A 102 -25.86 -22.30 -16.77
CA PHE A 102 -26.03 -21.70 -18.10
C PHE A 102 -26.87 -22.58 -19.03
N GLY A 103 -26.67 -23.89 -18.98
CA GLY A 103 -27.49 -24.84 -19.73
C GLY A 103 -28.96 -24.85 -19.31
N LYS A 104 -29.25 -24.68 -18.01
CA LYS A 104 -30.64 -24.50 -17.54
C LYS A 104 -31.29 -23.28 -18.18
N GLN A 105 -30.60 -22.15 -18.23
CA GLN A 105 -31.13 -20.94 -18.89
C GLN A 105 -31.37 -21.20 -20.38
N ARG A 106 -30.37 -21.73 -21.08
CA ARG A 106 -30.42 -21.96 -22.52
C ARG A 106 -31.51 -22.97 -22.92
N LEU A 107 -31.60 -24.10 -22.22
CA LEU A 107 -32.61 -25.12 -22.51
C LEU A 107 -34.01 -24.66 -22.12
N ARG A 108 -34.18 -23.88 -21.03
CA ARG A 108 -35.48 -23.27 -20.70
C ARG A 108 -35.94 -22.33 -21.81
N HIS A 109 -35.05 -21.47 -22.29
CA HIS A 109 -35.35 -20.56 -23.39
C HIS A 109 -35.79 -21.34 -24.65
N GLU A 110 -35.08 -22.41 -25.00
CA GLU A 110 -35.39 -23.19 -26.18
C GLU A 110 -36.69 -24.00 -26.06
N ILE A 111 -36.97 -24.51 -24.86
CA ILE A 111 -38.26 -25.14 -24.58
C ILE A 111 -39.39 -24.12 -24.73
N LEU A 112 -39.26 -22.91 -24.18
CA LEU A 112 -40.27 -21.85 -24.29
C LEU A 112 -40.51 -21.45 -25.76
N LEU A 113 -39.44 -21.25 -26.54
CA LEU A 113 -39.54 -20.97 -27.98
C LEU A 113 -40.22 -22.12 -28.73
N SER A 114 -39.79 -23.36 -28.49
CA SER A 114 -40.39 -24.53 -29.15
C SER A 114 -41.85 -24.74 -28.76
N GLN A 115 -42.24 -24.41 -27.53
CA GLN A 115 -43.61 -24.47 -27.05
C GLN A 115 -44.49 -23.39 -27.69
N SER A 116 -44.00 -22.16 -27.86
CA SER A 116 -44.74 -21.11 -28.60
C SER A 116 -44.99 -21.51 -30.06
N VAL A 117 -44.00 -22.15 -30.72
CA VAL A 117 -44.15 -22.64 -32.10
C VAL A 117 -45.12 -23.82 -32.17
N ARG A 118 -45.01 -24.79 -31.25
CA ARG A 118 -45.95 -25.91 -31.16
C ARG A 118 -47.37 -25.46 -30.85
N GLN A 119 -47.57 -24.46 -30.00
CA GLN A 119 -48.89 -23.89 -29.71
C GLN A 119 -49.47 -23.13 -30.92
N ALA A 120 -48.65 -22.36 -31.64
CA ALA A 120 -49.07 -21.73 -32.88
C ALA A 120 -49.52 -22.75 -33.94
N LEU A 121 -48.82 -23.90 -34.03
CA LEU A 121 -49.14 -25.01 -34.94
C LEU A 121 -50.31 -25.89 -34.46
N HIS A 122 -50.60 -25.94 -33.15
CA HIS A 122 -51.69 -26.73 -32.55
C HIS A 122 -52.90 -25.88 -32.10
N SER A 123 -53.12 -24.73 -32.72
CA SER A 123 -54.25 -23.80 -32.49
C SER A 123 -55.61 -24.36 -32.95
N GLY A 124 -55.89 -25.62 -32.66
CA GLY A 124 -57.13 -26.33 -33.02
C GLY A 124 -57.87 -27.02 -31.87
N GLN A 125 -57.30 -27.22 -30.67
CA GLN A 125 -58.04 -27.84 -29.57
C GLN A 125 -57.71 -27.26 -28.19
N ASN A 126 -58.76 -26.77 -27.54
CA ASN A 126 -58.81 -26.25 -26.17
C ASN A 126 -58.15 -27.19 -25.15
N GLN A 127 -57.09 -26.73 -24.48
CA GLN A 127 -56.80 -27.02 -23.08
C GLN A 127 -55.75 -26.05 -22.52
N LEU A 128 -56.22 -25.00 -21.86
CA LEU A 128 -55.42 -24.18 -20.95
C LEU A 128 -55.27 -24.96 -19.64
N LYS A 129 -54.13 -25.63 -19.44
CA LYS A 129 -53.72 -26.19 -18.15
C LYS A 129 -52.39 -25.58 -17.73
N ASP A 130 -52.30 -25.27 -16.43
CA ASP A 130 -51.18 -24.65 -15.72
C ASP A 130 -49.80 -25.04 -16.26
N MET A 131 -49.00 -24.03 -16.60
CA MET A 131 -47.65 -24.19 -17.12
C MET A 131 -46.66 -24.49 -16.00
N SER A 132 -46.44 -25.77 -15.70
CA SER A 132 -45.26 -26.19 -14.92
C SER A 132 -44.02 -26.25 -15.83
N LEU A 133 -42.98 -25.47 -15.53
CA LEU A 133 -41.66 -25.57 -16.16
C LEU A 133 -41.13 -27.01 -16.02
N PRO A 134 -40.67 -27.66 -17.10
CA PRO A 134 -40.13 -29.02 -17.01
C PRO A 134 -38.87 -29.06 -16.14
N VAL A 135 -38.77 -30.09 -15.30
CA VAL A 135 -37.57 -30.38 -14.52
C VAL A 135 -36.47 -30.81 -15.49
N LEU A 136 -35.45 -29.97 -15.65
CA LEU A 136 -34.31 -30.26 -16.52
C LEU A 136 -33.26 -31.08 -15.77
N GLU A 137 -32.82 -32.18 -16.37
CA GLU A 137 -31.72 -32.98 -15.81
C GLU A 137 -30.38 -32.24 -15.90
N ALA A 138 -29.60 -32.31 -14.80
CA ALA A 138 -28.34 -31.58 -14.67
C ALA A 138 -27.31 -31.94 -15.73
N ARG A 139 -27.25 -33.20 -16.18
CA ARG A 139 -26.30 -33.64 -17.22
C ARG A 139 -26.60 -33.06 -18.60
N ALA A 140 -27.88 -33.04 -18.98
CA ALA A 140 -28.31 -32.43 -20.23
C ALA A 140 -28.03 -30.92 -20.20
N CYS A 141 -28.28 -30.26 -19.06
CA CYS A 141 -27.89 -28.88 -18.84
C CYS A 141 -26.38 -28.68 -18.94
N ALA A 142 -25.57 -29.53 -18.32
CA ALA A 142 -24.11 -29.44 -18.43
C ALA A 142 -23.63 -29.52 -19.88
N ALA A 143 -24.12 -30.50 -20.65
CA ALA A 143 -23.77 -30.67 -22.06
C ALA A 143 -24.14 -29.43 -22.90
N ALA A 144 -25.37 -28.93 -22.76
CA ALA A 144 -25.83 -27.75 -23.49
C ALA A 144 -25.08 -26.47 -23.09
N GLY A 145 -24.87 -26.28 -21.79
CA GLY A 145 -24.22 -25.09 -21.26
C GLY A 145 -22.71 -25.06 -21.51
N GLN A 146 -22.02 -26.21 -21.46
CA GLN A 146 -20.57 -26.26 -21.65
C GLN A 146 -20.14 -25.73 -23.02
N SER A 147 -20.89 -26.06 -24.08
CA SER A 147 -20.63 -25.56 -25.44
C SER A 147 -20.67 -24.04 -25.51
N GLY A 148 -21.72 -23.42 -24.95
CA GLY A 148 -21.88 -21.97 -25.03
C GLY A 148 -21.01 -21.21 -24.03
N LEU A 149 -20.66 -21.81 -22.89
CA LEU A 149 -19.69 -21.23 -21.96
C LEU A 149 -18.30 -21.14 -22.61
N MET A 150 -17.89 -22.17 -23.36
CA MET A 150 -16.63 -22.14 -24.10
C MET A 150 -16.64 -21.12 -25.23
N ALA A 151 -17.72 -21.06 -26.02
CA ALA A 151 -17.86 -20.05 -27.07
C ALA A 151 -17.76 -18.62 -26.51
N LEU A 152 -18.28 -18.39 -25.30
CA LEU A 152 -18.15 -17.11 -24.63
C LEU A 152 -16.70 -16.80 -24.23
N TYR A 153 -15.99 -17.76 -23.62
CA TYR A 153 -14.58 -17.58 -23.28
C TYR A 153 -13.75 -17.27 -24.53
N GLU A 154 -13.93 -18.04 -25.60
CA GLU A 154 -13.23 -17.84 -26.86
C GLU A 154 -13.49 -16.43 -27.43
N ALA A 155 -14.75 -16.00 -27.46
CA ALA A 155 -15.12 -14.66 -27.93
C ALA A 155 -14.47 -13.54 -27.09
N MET A 156 -14.42 -13.69 -25.77
CA MET A 156 -13.84 -12.69 -24.87
C MET A 156 -12.31 -12.64 -24.96
N PHE A 157 -11.63 -13.80 -24.92
CA PHE A 157 -10.16 -13.87 -25.00
C PHE A 157 -9.62 -13.43 -26.36
N THR A 158 -10.38 -13.64 -27.45
CA THR A 158 -10.01 -13.17 -28.79
C THR A 158 -9.84 -11.65 -28.85
N GLN A 159 -10.62 -10.88 -28.06
CA GLN A 159 -10.48 -9.42 -27.98
C GLN A 159 -9.10 -8.98 -27.46
N TYR A 160 -8.43 -9.85 -26.69
CA TYR A 160 -7.10 -9.62 -26.12
C TYR A 160 -6.01 -10.39 -26.87
N SER A 161 -6.30 -10.87 -28.09
CA SER A 161 -5.36 -11.65 -28.92
C SER A 161 -4.79 -12.88 -28.21
N THR A 162 -5.58 -13.49 -27.31
CA THR A 162 -5.20 -14.67 -26.55
C THR A 162 -6.02 -15.87 -27.03
N CYS A 163 -5.34 -16.95 -27.43
CA CYS A 163 -6.01 -18.19 -27.82
C CYS A 163 -6.42 -18.99 -26.58
N THR A 164 -7.54 -19.70 -26.68
CA THR A 164 -8.01 -20.61 -25.62
C THR A 164 -8.24 -22.02 -26.16
N ALA A 165 -8.19 -23.01 -25.29
CA ALA A 165 -8.51 -24.39 -25.64
C ALA A 165 -9.33 -25.06 -24.53
N GLN A 166 -10.33 -25.86 -24.92
CA GLN A 166 -11.17 -26.57 -23.96
C GLN A 166 -10.53 -27.91 -23.56
N ILE A 167 -10.57 -28.21 -22.26
CA ILE A 167 -10.27 -29.53 -21.73
C ILE A 167 -11.38 -29.94 -20.77
N LEU A 168 -11.98 -31.11 -21.01
CA LEU A 168 -12.98 -31.71 -20.14
C LEU A 168 -12.38 -32.93 -19.46
N VAL A 169 -12.50 -32.97 -18.14
CA VAL A 169 -11.91 -34.05 -17.32
C VAL A 169 -12.96 -34.71 -16.43
N THR A 170 -12.71 -35.96 -16.09
CA THR A 170 -13.43 -36.73 -15.09
C THR A 170 -12.44 -37.13 -13.98
N ASN A 171 -12.95 -37.55 -12.81
CA ASN A 171 -12.07 -38.01 -11.73
C ASN A 171 -11.18 -39.19 -12.17
N LEU A 172 -11.67 -40.05 -13.07
CA LEU A 172 -10.94 -41.21 -13.59
C LEU A 172 -9.68 -40.83 -14.39
N ASP A 173 -9.66 -39.65 -15.02
CA ASP A 173 -8.52 -39.21 -15.84
C ASP A 173 -7.27 -38.92 -15.01
N PHE A 174 -7.43 -38.70 -13.71
CA PHE A 174 -6.32 -38.51 -12.78
C PHE A 174 -5.91 -39.77 -12.02
N HIS A 175 -6.73 -40.82 -12.03
CA HIS A 175 -6.42 -42.10 -11.37
C HIS A 175 -5.67 -43.07 -12.29
N ASP A 176 -5.90 -42.98 -13.59
CA ASP A 176 -5.17 -43.77 -14.60
C ASP A 176 -3.87 -43.06 -15.00
N ASP A 177 -2.72 -43.73 -14.81
CA ASP A 177 -1.40 -43.16 -15.07
C ASP A 177 -1.17 -42.79 -16.54
N GLN A 178 -1.79 -43.50 -17.48
CA GLN A 178 -1.66 -43.19 -18.90
C GLN A 178 -2.49 -41.96 -19.26
N LYS A 179 -3.75 -41.91 -18.83
CA LYS A 179 -4.63 -40.75 -19.05
C LYS A 179 -4.07 -39.50 -18.40
N ARG A 180 -3.56 -39.62 -17.17
CA ARG A 180 -2.92 -38.51 -16.44
C ARG A 180 -1.70 -37.97 -17.19
N ARG A 181 -0.84 -38.84 -17.71
CA ARG A 181 0.32 -38.42 -18.54
C ARG A 181 -0.12 -37.74 -19.83
N ASN A 182 -1.15 -38.25 -20.49
CA ASN A 182 -1.68 -37.65 -21.72
C ASN A 182 -2.25 -36.25 -21.42
N LEU A 183 -3.07 -36.10 -20.37
CA LEU A 183 -3.62 -34.83 -19.92
C LEU A 183 -2.50 -33.81 -19.63
N ASN A 184 -1.51 -34.19 -18.84
CA ASN A 184 -0.38 -33.32 -18.50
C ASN A 184 0.41 -32.94 -19.76
N SER A 185 0.65 -33.88 -20.68
CA SER A 185 1.36 -33.59 -21.95
C SER A 185 0.59 -32.58 -22.80
N THR A 186 -0.73 -32.75 -22.93
CA THR A 186 -1.59 -31.81 -23.68
C THR A 186 -1.55 -30.42 -23.06
N LEU A 187 -1.68 -30.32 -21.73
CA LEU A 187 -1.63 -29.04 -21.02
C LEU A 187 -0.30 -28.32 -21.20
N HIS A 188 0.83 -29.04 -21.09
CA HIS A 188 2.14 -28.45 -21.31
C HIS A 188 2.32 -27.94 -22.74
N GLU A 189 1.78 -28.65 -23.73
CA GLU A 189 1.90 -28.23 -25.13
C GLU A 189 1.05 -26.99 -25.42
N LEU A 190 -0.17 -26.91 -24.86
CA LEU A 190 -1.00 -25.70 -24.96
C LEU A 190 -0.30 -24.48 -24.34
N LEU A 191 0.27 -24.62 -23.15
CA LEU A 191 1.00 -23.54 -22.49
C LEU A 191 2.23 -23.09 -23.30
N ARG A 192 2.97 -24.03 -23.90
CA ARG A 192 4.10 -23.72 -24.80
C ARG A 192 3.68 -22.93 -26.04
N MET A 193 2.46 -23.17 -26.54
CA MET A 193 1.88 -22.43 -27.65
C MET A 193 1.24 -21.09 -27.22
N ASN A 194 1.43 -20.68 -25.96
CA ASN A 194 0.82 -19.47 -25.39
C ASN A 194 -0.73 -19.49 -25.44
N ILE A 195 -1.33 -20.68 -25.31
CA ILE A 195 -2.78 -20.89 -25.28
C ILE A 195 -3.23 -21.05 -23.83
N VAL A 196 -4.27 -20.33 -23.43
CA VAL A 196 -4.87 -20.44 -22.09
C VAL A 196 -5.84 -21.63 -22.06
N PRO A 197 -5.54 -22.71 -21.31
CA PRO A 197 -6.45 -23.84 -21.20
C PRO A 197 -7.65 -23.48 -20.30
N ILE A 198 -8.86 -23.79 -20.77
CA ILE A 198 -10.11 -23.68 -20.02
C ILE A 198 -10.54 -25.10 -19.64
N ILE A 199 -10.37 -25.44 -18.37
CA ILE A 199 -10.65 -26.77 -17.81
C ILE A 199 -11.98 -26.77 -17.07
N ASN A 200 -12.79 -27.80 -17.26
CA ASN A 200 -13.99 -28.05 -16.44
C ASN A 200 -14.21 -29.56 -16.25
N THR A 201 -14.98 -29.94 -15.22
CA THR A 201 -15.49 -31.31 -15.11
C THR A 201 -16.45 -31.63 -16.24
N ASN A 202 -16.36 -32.85 -16.78
CA ASN A 202 -17.29 -33.35 -17.78
C ASN A 202 -18.59 -33.86 -17.14
N ASP A 203 -19.38 -32.96 -16.55
CA ASP A 203 -20.60 -33.31 -15.82
C ASP A 203 -21.66 -34.02 -16.70
N ALA A 204 -21.52 -33.97 -18.02
CA ALA A 204 -22.39 -34.68 -18.95
C ALA A 204 -22.28 -36.21 -18.86
N VAL A 205 -21.12 -36.73 -18.44
CA VAL A 205 -20.81 -38.18 -18.41
C VAL A 205 -20.44 -38.70 -17.02
N VAL A 206 -20.39 -37.84 -16.01
CA VAL A 206 -20.04 -38.21 -14.63
C VAL A 206 -21.25 -38.83 -13.90
N PRO A 207 -21.07 -39.95 -13.16
CA PRO A 207 -22.12 -40.55 -12.32
C PRO A 207 -22.67 -39.54 -11.29
N PRO A 208 -23.94 -39.65 -10.86
CA PRO A 208 -24.45 -38.76 -9.82
C PRO A 208 -23.61 -38.96 -8.54
N PRO A 209 -23.35 -37.91 -7.75
CA PRO A 209 -22.58 -38.06 -6.53
C PRO A 209 -23.28 -39.05 -5.58
N GLU A 210 -22.61 -40.15 -5.23
CA GLU A 210 -23.11 -41.08 -4.23
C GLU A 210 -23.02 -40.46 -2.83
N PRO A 211 -24.10 -40.49 -2.01
CA PRO A 211 -24.02 -40.08 -0.62
C PRO A 211 -23.11 -41.06 0.14
N ASN A 212 -22.12 -40.55 0.88
CA ASN A 212 -21.26 -41.30 1.82
C ASN A 212 -20.19 -42.26 1.25
N SER A 213 -19.65 -42.04 0.05
CA SER A 213 -18.39 -42.68 -0.35
C SER A 213 -17.17 -41.87 0.12
N ASP A 214 -16.95 -41.82 1.43
CA ASP A 214 -15.67 -41.41 1.99
C ASP A 214 -14.79 -42.67 2.08
N LEU A 215 -14.18 -43.04 0.95
CA LEU A 215 -13.15 -44.06 0.96
C LEU A 215 -11.96 -43.55 1.77
N GLN A 216 -11.80 -44.17 2.94
CA GLN A 216 -10.68 -44.00 3.86
C GLN A 216 -9.36 -44.31 3.14
N GLY A 217 -8.49 -43.31 3.06
CA GLY A 217 -7.15 -43.43 2.52
C GLY A 217 -6.42 -42.10 2.66
N VAL A 218 -5.40 -42.06 3.52
CA VAL A 218 -4.53 -40.90 3.71
C VAL A 218 -3.78 -40.65 2.39
N ASN A 219 -3.89 -39.45 1.82
CA ASN A 219 -3.18 -38.89 0.63
C ASN A 219 -3.90 -38.81 -0.73
N VAL A 220 -5.21 -39.03 -0.85
CA VAL A 220 -5.92 -38.82 -2.15
C VAL A 220 -7.11 -37.89 -2.00
N ILE A 221 -7.06 -36.71 -2.63
CA ILE A 221 -8.26 -35.88 -2.84
C ILE A 221 -9.15 -36.56 -3.90
N SER A 222 -10.35 -36.94 -3.50
CA SER A 222 -11.42 -37.33 -4.42
C SER A 222 -11.92 -36.08 -5.13
N VAL A 223 -11.86 -36.03 -6.47
CA VAL A 223 -12.40 -34.91 -7.26
C VAL A 223 -13.93 -35.00 -7.26
N LYS A 224 -14.55 -34.48 -6.19
CA LYS A 224 -16.01 -34.39 -6.02
C LYS A 224 -16.56 -33.04 -6.51
N ASP A 225 -15.72 -32.00 -6.54
CA ASP A 225 -16.06 -30.63 -6.95
C ASP A 225 -14.91 -29.92 -7.69
N ASN A 226 -15.21 -28.77 -8.29
CA ASN A 226 -14.23 -27.97 -9.04
C ASN A 226 -13.13 -27.35 -8.15
N ASP A 227 -13.34 -27.25 -6.83
CA ASP A 227 -12.31 -26.83 -5.88
C ASP A 227 -11.21 -27.90 -5.78
N SER A 228 -11.61 -29.16 -5.59
CA SER A 228 -10.72 -30.32 -5.57
C SER A 228 -10.00 -30.53 -6.91
N LEU A 229 -10.71 -30.31 -8.03
CA LEU A 229 -10.12 -30.35 -9.37
C LEU A 229 -9.01 -29.31 -9.52
N ALA A 230 -9.28 -28.06 -9.14
CA ALA A 230 -8.31 -26.98 -9.29
C ALA A 230 -7.06 -27.20 -8.43
N ALA A 231 -7.22 -27.65 -7.19
CA ALA A 231 -6.12 -28.03 -6.31
C ALA A 231 -5.26 -29.13 -6.93
N ARG A 232 -5.89 -30.22 -7.40
CA ARG A 232 -5.19 -31.36 -8.02
C ARG A 232 -4.44 -30.96 -9.28
N LEU A 233 -5.09 -30.21 -10.16
CA LEU A 233 -4.50 -29.72 -11.40
C LEU A 233 -3.31 -28.80 -11.13
N ALA A 234 -3.42 -27.91 -10.15
CA ALA A 234 -2.36 -26.97 -9.81
C ALA A 234 -1.09 -27.71 -9.32
N VAL A 235 -1.24 -28.74 -8.49
CA VAL A 235 -0.10 -29.56 -8.02
C VAL A 235 0.50 -30.39 -9.16
N GLU A 236 -0.32 -31.08 -9.96
CA GLU A 236 0.14 -31.90 -11.09
C GLU A 236 0.89 -31.06 -12.14
N MET A 237 0.38 -29.86 -12.42
CA MET A 237 1.02 -28.90 -13.32
C MET A 237 2.10 -28.07 -12.62
N ARG A 238 2.45 -28.34 -11.36
CA ARG A 238 3.47 -27.58 -10.60
C ARG A 238 3.27 -26.06 -10.69
N ALA A 239 2.02 -25.62 -10.59
CA ALA A 239 1.69 -24.21 -10.56
C ALA A 239 2.29 -23.53 -9.32
N ASP A 240 2.77 -22.31 -9.50
CA ASP A 240 3.33 -21.51 -8.40
C ASP A 240 2.20 -20.97 -7.50
N LEU A 241 1.04 -20.68 -8.10
CA LEU A 241 -0.10 -20.05 -7.45
C LEU A 241 -1.44 -20.61 -7.97
N LEU A 242 -2.33 -20.95 -7.04
CA LEU A 242 -3.75 -21.22 -7.27
C LEU A 242 -4.58 -20.08 -6.65
N ILE A 243 -5.35 -19.38 -7.48
CA ILE A 243 -6.31 -18.35 -7.06
C ILE A 243 -7.71 -18.96 -7.13
N ALA A 244 -8.33 -19.20 -5.98
CA ALA A 244 -9.67 -19.74 -5.87
C ALA A 244 -10.70 -18.62 -5.64
N LEU A 245 -11.37 -18.20 -6.72
CA LEU A 245 -12.41 -17.17 -6.67
C LEU A 245 -13.78 -17.80 -6.32
N SER A 246 -14.41 -17.27 -5.27
CA SER A 246 -15.75 -17.67 -4.80
C SER A 246 -16.64 -16.46 -4.50
N ASP A 247 -17.82 -16.71 -3.95
CA ASP A 247 -18.74 -15.76 -3.34
C ASP A 247 -18.36 -15.28 -1.92
N VAL A 248 -17.29 -15.82 -1.35
CA VAL A 248 -16.78 -15.46 -0.01
C VAL A 248 -15.55 -14.56 -0.10
N GLU A 249 -15.34 -13.69 0.89
CA GLU A 249 -14.14 -12.84 0.97
C GLU A 249 -12.85 -13.63 1.20
N GLY A 250 -12.92 -14.69 1.99
CA GLY A 250 -11.80 -15.56 2.32
C GLY A 250 -12.16 -16.41 3.53
N VAL A 251 -11.17 -16.69 4.37
CA VAL A 251 -11.33 -17.39 5.65
C VAL A 251 -11.44 -16.35 6.75
N TYR A 252 -12.44 -16.48 7.61
CA TYR A 252 -12.62 -15.64 8.80
C TYR A 252 -12.13 -16.38 10.05
N ASP A 253 -11.75 -15.62 11.07
CA ASP A 253 -11.41 -16.16 12.39
C ASP A 253 -12.61 -16.80 13.11
N SER A 254 -13.81 -16.28 12.84
CA SER A 254 -15.08 -16.71 13.39
C SER A 254 -16.18 -16.70 12.30
N PRO A 255 -17.37 -17.29 12.54
CA PRO A 255 -18.39 -17.41 11.50
C PRO A 255 -18.79 -16.03 10.93
N PRO A 256 -18.87 -15.90 9.59
CA PRO A 256 -19.21 -14.63 8.95
C PRO A 256 -20.63 -14.19 9.35
N GLY A 257 -20.75 -12.98 9.90
CA GLY A 257 -22.01 -12.41 10.39
C GLY A 257 -22.11 -12.27 11.92
N SER A 258 -21.09 -12.71 12.67
CA SER A 258 -20.89 -12.23 14.05
C SER A 258 -20.30 -10.81 14.03
N ASP A 259 -20.61 -10.00 15.04
CA ASP A 259 -20.18 -8.59 15.10
C ASP A 259 -18.65 -8.42 15.06
N ASP A 260 -17.91 -9.44 15.51
CA ASP A 260 -16.45 -9.44 15.62
C ASP A 260 -15.73 -10.29 14.56
N ALA A 261 -16.43 -10.83 13.54
CA ALA A 261 -15.79 -11.66 12.52
C ALA A 261 -14.78 -10.87 11.68
N LYS A 262 -13.51 -11.30 11.69
CA LYS A 262 -12.42 -10.68 10.92
C LYS A 262 -11.91 -11.61 9.83
N LEU A 263 -11.69 -11.03 8.65
CA LEU A 263 -11.08 -11.72 7.53
C LEU A 263 -9.59 -11.95 7.82
N LEU A 264 -9.12 -13.18 7.64
CA LEU A 264 -7.71 -13.52 7.76
C LEU A 264 -6.98 -13.22 6.45
N ASP A 265 -6.01 -12.30 6.48
CA ASP A 265 -5.17 -12.02 5.31
C ASP A 265 -4.24 -13.18 4.96
N THR A 266 -3.76 -13.88 5.99
CA THR A 266 -2.88 -15.05 5.89
C THR A 266 -3.39 -16.15 6.81
N PHE A 267 -3.48 -17.37 6.29
CA PHE A 267 -3.83 -18.56 7.01
C PHE A 267 -2.60 -19.47 7.15
N TYR A 268 -2.28 -19.84 8.38
CA TYR A 268 -1.25 -20.81 8.71
C TYR A 268 -1.91 -22.14 9.12
N PRO A 269 -1.54 -23.29 8.52
CA PRO A 269 -2.15 -24.58 8.81
C PRO A 269 -2.14 -25.00 10.30
N GLY A 270 -1.19 -24.52 11.10
CA GLY A 270 -1.17 -24.81 12.54
C GLY A 270 -2.31 -24.16 13.32
N ASP A 271 -2.98 -23.14 12.78
CA ASP A 271 -4.10 -22.44 13.42
C ASP A 271 -5.47 -23.03 12.99
N GLN A 272 -5.50 -24.23 12.41
CA GLN A 272 -6.73 -24.85 11.89
C GLN A 272 -7.78 -25.13 12.98
N GLN A 273 -7.37 -25.38 14.23
CA GLN A 273 -8.29 -25.67 15.33
C GLN A 273 -9.05 -24.44 15.83
N SER A 274 -8.57 -23.23 15.55
CA SER A 274 -9.21 -21.98 16.01
C SER A 274 -10.29 -21.45 15.07
N ILE A 275 -10.55 -22.09 13.92
CA ILE A 275 -11.42 -21.56 12.87
C ILE A 275 -12.74 -22.34 12.82
N THR A 276 -13.85 -21.59 12.90
CA THR A 276 -15.20 -22.16 12.82
C THR A 276 -15.80 -21.90 11.44
N TYR A 277 -16.12 -22.96 10.70
CA TYR A 277 -16.73 -22.85 9.36
C TYR A 277 -18.25 -22.63 9.44
N GLY A 278 -18.75 -21.61 8.75
CA GLY A 278 -20.19 -21.37 8.57
C GLY A 278 -20.88 -22.39 7.66
N THR A 279 -22.21 -22.31 7.57
CA THR A 279 -23.06 -23.20 6.75
C THR A 279 -22.82 -23.07 5.24
N LYS A 280 -23.11 -24.15 4.50
CA LYS A 280 -22.92 -24.29 3.03
C LYS A 280 -23.64 -23.18 2.22
N SER A 281 -23.06 -22.75 1.09
CA SER A 281 -23.70 -21.77 0.19
C SER A 281 -24.87 -22.39 -0.59
N ARG A 282 -25.82 -21.56 -1.07
CA ARG A 282 -27.06 -22.00 -1.75
C ARG A 282 -26.83 -22.75 -3.08
N VAL A 283 -25.71 -22.50 -3.77
CA VAL A 283 -25.44 -22.98 -5.14
C VAL A 283 -24.22 -23.89 -5.29
N GLY A 284 -23.34 -23.93 -4.28
CA GLY A 284 -22.12 -24.73 -4.30
C GLY A 284 -22.36 -26.12 -3.72
N ILE A 285 -21.77 -27.15 -4.35
CA ILE A 285 -21.77 -28.51 -3.78
C ILE A 285 -20.87 -28.58 -2.53
N GLY A 286 -19.83 -27.72 -2.46
CA GLY A 286 -18.84 -27.65 -1.37
C GLY A 286 -18.93 -26.38 -0.50
N GLY A 287 -18.92 -26.55 0.82
CA GLY A 287 -18.86 -25.46 1.82
C GLY A 287 -17.48 -24.82 1.95
N MET A 288 -17.29 -23.93 2.93
CA MET A 288 -15.98 -23.32 3.22
C MET A 288 -14.93 -24.34 3.62
N GLU A 289 -15.33 -25.36 4.39
CA GLU A 289 -14.46 -26.47 4.78
C GLU A 289 -13.85 -27.20 3.57
N ALA A 290 -14.64 -27.45 2.52
CA ALA A 290 -14.15 -28.11 1.29
C ALA A 290 -13.10 -27.25 0.57
N LYS A 291 -13.32 -25.92 0.50
CA LYS A 291 -12.36 -24.98 -0.11
C LYS A 291 -11.05 -24.92 0.66
N VAL A 292 -11.12 -24.82 1.99
CA VAL A 292 -9.94 -24.81 2.86
C VAL A 292 -9.18 -26.14 2.77
N LYS A 293 -9.89 -27.28 2.74
CA LYS A 293 -9.27 -28.60 2.56
C LYS A 293 -8.54 -28.72 1.21
N ALA A 294 -9.15 -28.24 0.12
CA ALA A 294 -8.52 -28.23 -1.19
C ALA A 294 -7.28 -27.30 -1.22
N ALA A 295 -7.38 -26.11 -0.61
CA ALA A 295 -6.27 -25.17 -0.50
C ALA A 295 -5.10 -25.74 0.31
N LEU A 296 -5.37 -26.38 1.46
CA LEU A 296 -4.36 -27.03 2.29
C LEU A 296 -3.63 -28.15 1.56
N TRP A 297 -4.36 -28.96 0.79
CA TRP A 297 -3.75 -30.04 0.01
C TRP A 297 -2.87 -29.50 -1.12
N ALA A 298 -3.31 -28.45 -1.82
CA ALA A 298 -2.48 -27.79 -2.83
C ALA A 298 -1.22 -27.16 -2.22
N LEU A 299 -1.34 -26.56 -1.04
CA LEU A 299 -0.21 -26.03 -0.27
C LEU A 299 0.81 -27.12 0.06
N GLN A 300 0.37 -28.26 0.59
CA GLN A 300 1.21 -29.44 0.86
C GLN A 300 1.87 -30.00 -0.41
N GLY A 301 1.21 -29.86 -1.56
CA GLY A 301 1.75 -30.21 -2.87
C GLY A 301 2.76 -29.20 -3.44
N GLY A 302 3.08 -28.14 -2.69
CA GLY A 302 4.06 -27.12 -3.08
C GLY A 302 3.48 -25.96 -3.91
N THR A 303 2.16 -25.84 -4.02
CA THR A 303 1.49 -24.74 -4.72
C THR A 303 0.93 -23.72 -3.73
N SER A 304 1.24 -22.45 -3.92
CA SER A 304 0.70 -21.38 -3.05
C SER A 304 -0.78 -21.15 -3.36
N VAL A 305 -1.61 -20.84 -2.36
CA VAL A 305 -3.05 -20.70 -2.58
C VAL A 305 -3.58 -19.38 -2.01
N VAL A 306 -4.48 -18.74 -2.76
CA VAL A 306 -5.27 -17.60 -2.28
C VAL A 306 -6.75 -17.89 -2.52
N ILE A 307 -7.58 -17.79 -1.48
CA ILE A 307 -9.04 -17.82 -1.58
C ILE A 307 -9.55 -16.38 -1.51
N ALA A 308 -10.32 -15.93 -2.50
CA ALA A 308 -10.80 -14.55 -2.57
C ALA A 308 -12.21 -14.43 -3.17
N ASN A 309 -12.84 -13.27 -2.95
CA ASN A 309 -14.14 -12.95 -3.52
C ASN A 309 -14.03 -12.57 -5.00
N GLY A 310 -14.73 -13.31 -5.86
CA GLY A 310 -14.89 -13.01 -7.27
C GLY A 310 -16.25 -12.39 -7.63
N THR A 311 -17.13 -12.14 -6.67
CA THR A 311 -18.50 -11.63 -6.90
C THR A 311 -18.71 -10.15 -6.61
N HIS A 312 -17.91 -9.57 -5.73
CA HIS A 312 -18.13 -8.24 -5.16
C HIS A 312 -17.67 -7.10 -6.11
N PRO A 313 -18.58 -6.22 -6.58
CA PRO A 313 -18.28 -5.23 -7.63
C PRO A 313 -17.10 -4.28 -7.32
N LYS A 314 -16.88 -3.95 -6.04
CA LYS A 314 -15.74 -3.10 -5.62
C LYS A 314 -14.39 -3.84 -5.60
N VAL A 315 -14.39 -5.17 -5.59
CA VAL A 315 -13.18 -6.03 -5.53
C VAL A 315 -12.89 -6.64 -6.90
N THR A 316 -13.91 -6.88 -7.73
CA THR A 316 -13.77 -7.65 -8.97
C THR A 316 -12.99 -6.98 -10.09
N GLY A 317 -12.83 -5.66 -10.09
CA GLY A 317 -12.15 -4.95 -11.17
C GLY A 317 -10.71 -5.41 -11.40
N HIS A 318 -9.99 -5.75 -10.31
CA HIS A 318 -8.56 -6.08 -10.34
C HIS A 318 -8.17 -7.22 -9.39
N VAL A 319 -9.12 -8.06 -8.93
CA VAL A 319 -8.87 -9.11 -7.90
C VAL A 319 -7.67 -10.02 -8.20
N ILE A 320 -7.51 -10.52 -9.42
CA ILE A 320 -6.43 -11.44 -9.81
C ILE A 320 -5.10 -10.69 -9.85
N THR A 321 -5.09 -9.52 -10.49
CA THR A 321 -3.88 -8.69 -10.58
C THR A 321 -3.43 -8.19 -9.22
N ASP A 322 -4.36 -7.79 -8.34
CA ASP A 322 -4.09 -7.34 -6.98
C ASP A 322 -3.48 -8.46 -6.12
N ILE A 323 -4.00 -9.69 -6.24
CA ILE A 323 -3.45 -10.87 -5.59
C ILE A 323 -2.02 -11.15 -6.08
N VAL A 324 -1.80 -11.13 -7.40
CA VAL A 324 -0.46 -11.35 -7.99
C VAL A 324 0.50 -10.24 -7.60
N GLU A 325 0.02 -9.00 -7.45
CA GLU A 325 0.78 -7.86 -6.92
C GLU A 325 1.06 -7.96 -5.41
N GLY A 326 0.52 -8.97 -4.73
CA GLY A 326 0.73 -9.22 -3.31
C GLY A 326 -0.10 -8.33 -2.39
N LYS A 327 -1.13 -7.63 -2.90
CA LYS A 327 -2.07 -6.85 -2.07
C LYS A 327 -2.93 -7.78 -1.21
N LYS A 328 -3.40 -7.31 -0.05
CA LYS A 328 -4.23 -8.06 0.92
C LYS A 328 -5.67 -8.28 0.45
N VAL A 329 -5.82 -9.01 -0.65
CA VAL A 329 -7.12 -9.43 -1.20
C VAL A 329 -7.33 -10.91 -0.92
N GLY A 330 -8.39 -11.23 -0.17
CA GLY A 330 -8.71 -12.58 0.30
C GLY A 330 -7.67 -13.16 1.25
N THR A 331 -7.68 -14.48 1.45
CA THR A 331 -6.80 -15.19 2.39
C THR A 331 -5.70 -15.94 1.67
N PHE A 332 -4.44 -15.64 2.02
CA PHE A 332 -3.24 -16.31 1.51
C PHE A 332 -2.83 -17.46 2.41
N PHE A 333 -2.63 -18.65 1.86
CA PHE A 333 -2.22 -19.84 2.62
C PHE A 333 -0.69 -19.95 2.61
N SER A 334 -0.07 -19.99 3.79
CA SER A 334 1.38 -20.07 3.95
C SER A 334 1.79 -21.15 4.95
N GLU A 335 2.88 -21.85 4.65
CA GLU A 335 3.52 -22.79 5.59
C GLU A 335 4.34 -22.09 6.66
N VAL A 336 4.55 -20.78 6.53
CA VAL A 336 5.31 -19.98 7.49
C VAL A 336 4.32 -19.16 8.32
N LYS A 337 4.31 -19.39 9.64
CA LYS A 337 3.56 -18.53 10.55
C LYS A 337 4.13 -17.10 10.46
N PRO A 338 3.28 -16.08 10.25
CA PRO A 338 3.73 -14.70 10.30
C PRO A 338 4.49 -14.43 11.61
N ALA A 339 5.65 -13.79 11.52
CA ALA A 339 6.46 -13.48 12.69
C ALA A 339 5.87 -12.26 13.41
N GLY A 340 5.41 -12.47 14.65
CA GLY A 340 4.84 -11.42 15.50
C GLY A 340 3.33 -11.20 15.30
N PRO A 341 2.74 -10.29 16.09
CA PRO A 341 1.33 -9.92 15.97
C PRO A 341 1.03 -9.24 14.62
N THR A 342 -0.20 -9.39 14.12
CA THR A 342 -0.66 -8.62 12.96
C THR A 342 -0.77 -7.13 13.29
N VAL A 343 -0.87 -6.27 12.28
CA VAL A 343 -1.02 -4.82 12.51
C VAL A 343 -2.28 -4.52 13.32
N GLU A 344 -3.38 -5.22 13.05
CA GLU A 344 -4.63 -5.08 13.78
C GLU A 344 -4.43 -5.47 15.24
N GLN A 345 -3.72 -6.57 15.51
CA GLN A 345 -3.38 -6.98 16.88
C GLN A 345 -2.47 -5.95 17.57
N GLN A 346 -1.43 -5.45 16.88
CA GLN A 346 -0.58 -4.37 17.39
C GLN A 346 -1.40 -3.12 17.70
N THR A 347 -2.35 -2.76 16.84
CA THR A 347 -3.21 -1.60 17.00
C THR A 347 -4.15 -1.76 18.20
N GLU A 348 -4.70 -2.95 18.41
CA GLU A 348 -5.56 -3.24 19.57
C GLU A 348 -4.76 -3.23 20.88
N MET A 349 -3.56 -3.80 20.88
CA MET A 349 -2.62 -3.74 22.00
C MET A 349 -2.27 -2.28 22.33
N ALA A 350 -1.93 -1.48 21.32
CA ALA A 350 -1.63 -0.07 21.47
C ALA A 350 -2.83 0.71 21.99
N ARG A 351 -4.03 0.49 21.44
CA ARG A 351 -5.28 1.14 21.86
C ARG A 351 -5.60 0.83 23.33
N THR A 352 -5.46 -0.42 23.73
CA THR A 352 -5.72 -0.85 25.12
C THR A 352 -4.71 -0.22 26.07
N ALA A 353 -3.41 -0.32 25.77
CA ALA A 353 -2.36 0.27 26.60
C ALA A 353 -2.39 1.81 26.60
N GLY A 354 -2.82 2.44 25.51
CA GLY A 354 -3.03 3.88 25.39
C GLY A 354 -4.13 4.40 26.31
N ARG A 355 -5.22 3.63 26.47
CA ARG A 355 -6.27 3.96 27.46
C ARG A 355 -5.73 3.90 28.89
N THR A 356 -4.89 2.90 29.20
CA THR A 356 -4.20 2.83 30.49
C THR A 356 -3.25 4.01 30.66
N LEU A 357 -2.45 4.33 29.64
CA LEU A 357 -1.54 5.48 29.62
C LEU A 357 -2.28 6.82 29.81
N ALA A 358 -3.47 6.99 29.25
CA ALA A 358 -4.31 8.17 29.48
C ALA A 358 -4.81 8.27 30.93
N SER A 359 -4.94 7.14 31.63
CA SER A 359 -5.48 7.05 32.99
C SER A 359 -4.45 7.17 34.11
N ILE A 360 -3.16 6.97 33.82
CA ILE A 360 -2.09 7.15 34.82
C ILE A 360 -1.86 8.64 35.12
N LEU A 361 -1.25 8.91 36.26
CA LEU A 361 -0.99 10.28 36.70
C LEU A 361 -0.01 11.00 35.77
N PRO A 362 -0.12 12.33 35.62
CA PRO A 362 0.82 13.09 34.80
C PRO A 362 2.29 12.88 35.19
N GLU A 363 2.58 12.78 36.49
CA GLU A 363 3.93 12.55 37.00
C GLU A 363 4.48 11.20 36.53
N GLN A 364 3.64 10.17 36.46
CA GLN A 364 4.04 8.85 35.95
C GLN A 364 4.34 8.91 34.45
N ARG A 365 3.59 9.69 33.66
CA ARG A 365 3.91 9.92 32.25
C ARG A 365 5.24 10.66 32.10
N SER A 366 5.49 11.68 32.93
CA SER A 366 6.76 12.41 32.97
C SER A 366 7.94 11.47 33.32
N GLU A 367 7.78 10.59 34.31
CA GLU A 367 8.79 9.60 34.70
C GLU A 367 9.19 8.68 33.53
N ILE A 368 8.22 8.21 32.73
CA ILE A 368 8.49 7.41 31.52
C ILE A 368 9.36 8.20 30.54
N ILE A 369 9.03 9.48 30.31
CA ILE A 369 9.77 10.32 29.37
C ILE A 369 11.18 10.62 29.87
N TYR A 370 11.35 10.84 31.19
CA TYR A 370 12.66 10.97 31.82
C TYR A 370 13.50 9.70 31.66
N ALA A 371 12.93 8.53 31.95
CA ALA A 371 13.60 7.25 31.77
C ALA A 371 14.04 7.05 30.30
N MET A 372 13.18 7.40 29.34
CA MET A 372 13.53 7.35 27.92
C MET A 372 14.69 8.29 27.57
N ALA A 373 14.72 9.51 28.12
CA ALA A 373 15.82 10.46 27.90
C ALA A 373 17.16 9.95 28.47
N ASP A 374 17.12 9.30 29.64
CA ASP A 374 18.29 8.73 30.28
C ASP A 374 18.81 7.51 29.49
N LEU A 375 17.91 6.63 29.04
CA LEU A 375 18.26 5.48 28.18
C LEU A 375 18.92 5.91 26.86
N LEU A 376 18.50 7.00 26.23
CA LEU A 376 19.17 7.55 25.04
C LEU A 376 20.63 7.92 25.30
N THR A 377 20.95 8.34 26.52
CA THR A 377 22.29 8.72 26.94
C THR A 377 23.11 7.49 27.34
N GLU A 378 22.54 6.59 28.13
CA GLU A 378 23.19 5.37 28.62
C GLU A 378 23.47 4.36 27.50
N LYS A 379 22.53 4.18 26.57
CA LYS A 379 22.60 3.22 25.47
C LYS A 379 23.11 3.84 24.17
N ARG A 380 23.73 5.03 24.26
CA ARG A 380 24.24 5.79 23.12
C ARG A 380 25.08 4.94 22.16
N ASP A 381 26.01 4.16 22.69
CA ASP A 381 26.95 3.40 21.86
C ASP A 381 26.26 2.27 21.08
N GLU A 382 25.20 1.69 21.65
CA GLU A 382 24.33 0.70 20.98
C GLU A 382 23.53 1.36 19.84
N ILE A 383 22.91 2.52 20.10
CA ILE A 383 22.18 3.29 19.09
C ILE A 383 23.10 3.68 17.93
N MET A 384 24.29 4.20 18.24
CA MET A 384 25.29 4.60 17.23
C MET A 384 25.78 3.40 16.41
N SER A 385 25.96 2.23 17.04
CA SER A 385 26.33 1.01 16.32
C SER A 385 25.23 0.55 15.36
N ALA A 386 23.95 0.62 15.78
CA ALA A 386 22.82 0.29 14.92
C ALA A 386 22.70 1.27 13.74
N ASN A 387 22.86 2.57 14.00
CA ASN A 387 22.82 3.60 12.96
C ASN A 387 23.94 3.47 11.94
N LYS A 388 25.15 3.11 12.40
CA LYS A 388 26.28 2.84 11.49
C LYS A 388 25.96 1.71 10.52
N LYS A 389 25.32 0.62 10.98
CA LYS A 389 24.91 -0.49 10.11
C LYS A 389 23.89 -0.04 9.06
N ASP A 390 22.91 0.77 9.45
CA ASP A 390 21.91 1.31 8.53
C ASP A 390 22.55 2.22 7.46
N ILE A 391 23.48 3.09 7.85
CA ILE A 391 24.23 3.94 6.91
C ILE A 391 25.06 3.09 5.94
N GLU A 392 25.79 2.08 6.43
CA GLU A 392 26.59 1.18 5.59
C GLU A 392 25.72 0.41 4.58
N LEU A 393 24.57 -0.11 5.00
CA LEU A 393 23.62 -0.78 4.11
C LEU A 393 23.06 0.19 3.06
N ALA A 394 22.71 1.41 3.47
CA ALA A 394 22.21 2.45 2.58
C ALA A 394 23.24 2.83 1.50
N VAL A 395 24.49 3.08 1.90
CA VAL A 395 25.59 3.42 0.99
C VAL A 395 25.89 2.28 0.03
N ASN A 396 25.99 1.04 0.53
CA ASN A 396 26.27 -0.14 -0.29
C ASN A 396 25.17 -0.45 -1.31
N SER A 397 23.92 -0.08 -1.01
CA SER A 397 22.81 -0.24 -1.95
C SER A 397 22.88 0.71 -3.15
N GLY A 398 23.62 1.83 -3.03
CA GLY A 398 23.85 2.83 -4.09
C GLY A 398 22.61 3.59 -4.55
N ARG A 399 21.47 3.48 -3.86
CA ARG A 399 20.15 3.97 -4.33
C ARG A 399 19.62 5.20 -3.60
N MET A 400 20.35 5.73 -2.61
CA MET A 400 19.82 6.77 -1.73
C MET A 400 20.45 8.14 -2.00
N PRO A 401 19.63 9.20 -2.18
CA PRO A 401 20.14 10.56 -2.34
C PRO A 401 20.94 11.04 -1.11
N PRO A 402 21.97 11.90 -1.29
CA PRO A 402 22.78 12.42 -0.18
C PRO A 402 21.95 13.12 0.92
N ALA A 403 20.88 13.82 0.55
CA ALA A 403 19.98 14.48 1.50
C ALA A 403 19.27 13.49 2.45
N MET A 404 18.88 12.30 1.96
CA MET A 404 18.26 11.26 2.78
C MET A 404 19.29 10.60 3.71
N LEU A 405 20.53 10.40 3.23
CA LEU A 405 21.62 9.91 4.08
C LEU A 405 21.95 10.86 5.24
N LYS A 406 21.94 12.18 4.99
CA LYS A 406 22.15 13.19 6.05
C LYS A 406 21.05 13.15 7.10
N ARG A 407 19.80 12.90 6.69
CA ARG A 407 18.65 12.75 7.60
C ARG A 407 18.72 11.43 8.40
N LEU A 408 19.20 10.35 7.78
CA LEU A 408 19.35 9.03 8.40
C LEU A 408 20.43 9.01 9.50
N SER A 409 21.45 9.86 9.39
CA SER A 409 22.58 9.89 10.31
C SER A 409 22.20 10.43 11.70
N LEU A 410 22.63 9.69 12.73
CA LEU A 410 22.60 10.13 14.13
C LEU A 410 24.01 10.48 14.59
N SER A 411 24.11 11.52 15.41
CA SER A 411 25.35 11.93 16.07
C SER A 411 25.13 12.01 17.57
N SER A 412 26.22 11.95 18.35
CA SER A 412 26.14 12.11 19.80
C SER A 412 25.52 13.44 20.20
N ALA A 413 25.81 14.53 19.46
CA ALA A 413 25.18 15.83 19.68
C ALA A 413 23.66 15.77 19.47
N LYS A 414 23.19 15.09 18.41
CA LYS A 414 21.77 14.89 18.15
C LYS A 414 21.08 14.13 19.28
N LEU A 415 21.69 13.04 19.76
CA LEU A 415 21.15 12.25 20.87
C LEU A 415 21.07 13.07 22.16
N SER A 416 22.09 13.89 22.46
CA SER A 416 22.04 14.81 23.60
C SER A 416 20.93 15.85 23.46
N SER A 417 20.75 16.45 22.28
CA SER A 417 19.66 17.38 22.02
C SER A 417 18.28 16.72 22.16
N LEU A 418 18.12 15.48 21.69
CA LEU A 418 16.90 14.70 21.87
C LEU A 418 16.60 14.46 23.35
N ALA A 419 17.59 14.03 24.12
CA ALA A 419 17.42 13.80 25.56
C ALA A 419 17.00 15.09 26.30
N ILE A 420 17.58 16.25 25.94
CA ILE A 420 17.17 17.54 26.50
C ILE A 420 15.72 17.87 26.13
N GLY A 421 15.34 17.71 24.85
CA GLY A 421 13.97 17.96 24.40
C GLY A 421 12.94 17.06 25.08
N LEU A 422 13.25 15.77 25.27
CA LEU A 422 12.40 14.84 26.03
C LEU A 422 12.19 15.32 27.46
N ARG A 423 13.25 15.75 28.15
CA ARG A 423 13.15 16.29 29.52
C ARG A 423 12.28 17.55 29.58
N GLN A 424 12.36 18.43 28.59
CA GLN A 424 11.49 19.61 28.51
C GLN A 424 10.02 19.20 28.35
N ILE A 425 9.71 18.25 27.47
CA ILE A 425 8.35 17.69 27.30
C ILE A 425 7.86 17.10 28.63
N ALA A 426 8.70 16.35 29.35
CA ALA A 426 8.34 15.76 30.64
C ALA A 426 7.93 16.81 31.68
N VAL A 427 8.57 17.99 31.67
CA VAL A 427 8.24 19.11 32.57
C VAL A 427 6.97 19.83 32.13
N SER A 428 6.86 20.18 30.85
CA SER A 428 5.78 21.05 30.35
C SER A 428 4.42 20.36 30.23
N SER A 429 4.40 19.03 30.12
CA SER A 429 3.19 18.27 29.75
C SER A 429 2.27 17.84 30.90
N GLN A 430 2.57 18.20 32.16
CA GLN A 430 1.80 17.71 33.32
C GLN A 430 0.31 18.06 33.24
N ASN A 431 -0.03 19.21 32.66
CA ASN A 431 -1.41 19.69 32.57
C ASN A 431 -2.05 19.45 31.18
N SER A 432 -1.42 18.69 30.28
CA SER A 432 -1.91 18.55 28.90
C SER A 432 -3.18 17.70 28.79
N VAL A 433 -3.35 16.69 29.66
CA VAL A 433 -4.50 15.78 29.66
C VAL A 433 -5.38 16.08 30.86
N GLY A 434 -6.70 16.21 30.63
CA GLY A 434 -7.68 16.53 31.68
C GLY A 434 -7.79 18.03 32.01
N GLN A 435 -7.24 18.91 31.17
CA GLN A 435 -7.31 20.36 31.37
C GLN A 435 -8.74 20.86 31.13
N VAL A 436 -9.33 21.55 32.10
CA VAL A 436 -10.62 22.23 31.93
C VAL A 436 -10.42 23.49 31.09
N LEU A 437 -10.95 23.48 29.86
CA LEU A 437 -10.91 24.62 28.94
C LEU A 437 -12.04 25.61 29.20
N ARG A 438 -13.24 25.08 29.49
CA ARG A 438 -14.44 25.87 29.77
C ARG A 438 -15.27 25.19 30.85
N ARG A 439 -15.82 25.98 31.77
CA ARG A 439 -16.77 25.52 32.79
C ARG A 439 -17.93 26.49 32.86
N THR A 440 -19.14 26.00 32.65
CA THR A 440 -20.36 26.81 32.59
C THR A 440 -21.43 26.18 33.47
N ARG A 441 -21.98 26.95 34.40
CA ARG A 441 -23.22 26.57 35.09
C ARG A 441 -24.40 26.87 34.17
N LEU A 442 -25.02 25.83 33.62
CA LEU A 442 -26.15 25.97 32.71
C LEU A 442 -27.46 26.26 33.45
N ALA A 443 -27.62 25.65 34.63
CA ALA A 443 -28.77 25.85 35.50
C ALA A 443 -28.40 25.53 36.96
N ASN A 444 -29.35 25.71 37.89
CA ASN A 444 -29.19 25.25 39.27
C ASN A 444 -28.89 23.75 39.27
N ASN A 445 -27.77 23.36 39.89
CA ASN A 445 -27.27 21.98 39.96
C ASN A 445 -26.95 21.31 38.60
N LEU A 446 -26.71 22.09 37.53
CA LEU A 446 -26.25 21.58 36.24
C LEU A 446 -25.01 22.34 35.75
N GLU A 447 -23.86 21.68 35.80
CA GLU A 447 -22.57 22.21 35.34
C GLU A 447 -22.10 21.46 34.11
N LEU A 448 -21.61 22.20 33.12
CA LEU A 448 -20.99 21.70 31.89
C LEU A 448 -19.51 22.04 31.91
N GLU A 449 -18.67 21.04 31.70
CA GLU A 449 -17.22 21.20 31.55
C GLU A 449 -16.77 20.70 30.18
N GLN A 450 -15.89 21.46 29.53
CA GLN A 450 -15.13 21.04 28.36
C GLN A 450 -13.70 20.78 28.81
N ILE A 451 -13.23 19.55 28.64
CA ILE A 451 -11.90 19.12 29.09
C ILE A 451 -11.06 18.58 27.94
N THR A 452 -9.73 18.62 28.06
CA THR A 452 -8.82 17.97 27.11
C THR A 452 -8.76 16.47 27.35
N VAL A 453 -8.80 15.69 26.28
CA VAL A 453 -8.63 14.22 26.29
C VAL A 453 -7.69 13.83 25.14
N PRO A 454 -7.00 12.67 25.24
CA PRO A 454 -6.19 12.17 24.13
C PRO A 454 -7.04 11.95 22.87
N ILE A 455 -6.42 12.07 21.71
CA ILE A 455 -7.07 11.80 20.42
C ILE A 455 -7.42 10.31 20.31
N GLY A 456 -6.52 9.43 20.77
CA GLY A 456 -6.69 7.98 20.74
C GLY A 456 -5.42 7.28 20.26
N VAL A 457 -5.46 6.72 19.06
CA VAL A 457 -4.35 6.02 18.41
C VAL A 457 -3.78 6.86 17.27
N LEU A 458 -2.51 7.21 17.38
CA LEU A 458 -1.76 7.94 16.37
C LEU A 458 -0.98 6.96 15.49
N LEU A 459 -0.98 7.17 14.18
CA LEU A 459 -0.07 6.48 13.24
C LEU A 459 0.94 7.49 12.70
N VAL A 460 2.21 7.34 13.09
CA VAL A 460 3.30 8.16 12.57
C VAL A 460 4.06 7.37 11.51
N ILE A 461 4.05 7.86 10.28
CA ILE A 461 4.76 7.26 9.14
C ILE A 461 5.94 8.17 8.79
N PHE A 462 7.17 7.66 8.86
CA PHE A 462 8.36 8.49 8.71
C PHE A 462 9.47 7.84 7.88
N GLU A 463 10.19 8.67 7.14
CA GLU A 463 11.28 8.27 6.23
C GLU A 463 12.60 8.90 6.63
N SER A 464 13.64 8.07 6.73
CA SER A 464 15.05 8.44 6.87
C SER A 464 15.31 9.38 8.04
N ARG A 465 14.51 9.30 9.11
CA ARG A 465 14.58 10.16 10.29
C ARG A 465 14.41 9.33 11.56
N PRO A 466 15.43 8.55 11.96
CA PRO A 466 15.35 7.74 13.18
C PRO A 466 15.22 8.61 14.45
N ASP A 467 15.68 9.86 14.41
CA ASP A 467 15.50 10.85 15.47
C ASP A 467 14.04 11.25 15.72
N CYS A 468 13.15 11.04 14.74
CA CYS A 468 11.73 11.31 14.91
C CYS A 468 11.09 10.35 15.92
N LEU A 469 11.54 9.10 16.01
CA LEU A 469 10.89 8.05 16.82
C LEU A 469 10.84 8.42 18.30
N PRO A 470 11.94 8.79 19.00
CA PRO A 470 11.88 9.20 20.39
C PRO A 470 11.04 10.46 20.61
N GLN A 471 11.06 11.42 19.67
CA GLN A 471 10.29 12.67 19.79
C GLN A 471 8.79 12.41 19.79
N VAL A 472 8.29 11.68 18.79
CA VAL A 472 6.85 11.39 18.69
C VAL A 472 6.40 10.43 19.77
N SER A 473 7.28 9.53 20.22
CA SER A 473 7.01 8.66 21.38
C SER A 473 6.81 9.49 22.64
N ALA A 474 7.69 10.46 22.90
CA ALA A 474 7.58 11.34 24.06
C ALA A 474 6.30 12.19 24.03
N LEU A 475 5.97 12.77 22.88
CA LEU A 475 4.75 13.55 22.70
C LEU A 475 3.48 12.70 22.86
N ALA A 476 3.46 11.48 22.31
CA ALA A 476 2.35 10.56 22.48
C ALA A 476 2.18 10.16 23.95
N ILE A 477 3.28 9.86 24.65
CA ILE A 477 3.29 9.57 26.09
C ILE A 477 2.74 10.77 26.87
N ALA A 478 3.30 11.95 26.66
CA ALA A 478 2.89 13.20 27.33
C ALA A 478 1.39 13.47 27.20
N SER A 479 0.87 13.30 25.97
CA SER A 479 -0.53 13.56 25.62
C SER A 479 -1.47 12.37 25.86
N GLY A 480 -0.99 11.26 26.42
CA GLY A 480 -1.80 10.08 26.74
C GLY A 480 -2.31 9.30 25.52
N ASN A 481 -1.67 9.44 24.36
CA ASN A 481 -2.05 8.75 23.14
C ASN A 481 -1.32 7.42 22.96
N ALA A 482 -1.99 6.44 22.36
CA ALA A 482 -1.33 5.27 21.78
C ALA A 482 -0.61 5.65 20.49
N LEU A 483 0.45 4.93 20.15
CA LEU A 483 1.28 5.24 19.00
C LEU A 483 1.67 4.00 18.20
N LEU A 484 1.35 4.02 16.91
CA LEU A 484 1.89 3.14 15.89
C LEU A 484 2.97 3.87 15.10
N LEU A 485 4.14 3.25 14.99
CA LEU A 485 5.28 3.77 14.27
C LEU A 485 5.51 2.96 13.01
N LYS A 486 5.54 3.60 11.84
CA LYS A 486 5.96 2.98 10.58
C LYS A 486 7.16 3.70 10.02
N GLY A 487 8.35 3.18 10.32
CA GLY A 487 9.61 3.67 9.76
C GLY A 487 9.91 3.14 8.36
N GLY A 488 10.76 3.88 7.64
CA GLY A 488 11.40 3.43 6.41
C GLY A 488 12.33 2.22 6.60
N ARG A 489 12.52 1.44 5.54
CA ARG A 489 13.36 0.22 5.55
C ARG A 489 14.83 0.52 5.80
N GLU A 490 15.27 1.70 5.43
CA GLU A 490 16.64 2.19 5.55
C GLU A 490 17.09 2.44 6.99
N ALA A 491 16.16 2.65 7.93
CA ALA A 491 16.46 2.91 9.35
C ALA A 491 16.05 1.73 10.25
N ALA A 492 15.90 0.53 9.69
CA ALA A 492 15.29 -0.60 10.38
C ALA A 492 16.05 -1.02 11.65
N ASN A 493 17.40 -1.01 11.63
CA ASN A 493 18.18 -1.41 12.80
C ASN A 493 18.10 -0.36 13.90
N THR A 494 18.21 0.91 13.54
CA THR A 494 18.16 2.05 14.46
C THR A 494 16.78 2.16 15.10
N ASN A 495 15.71 2.09 14.30
CA ASN A 495 14.34 2.18 14.79
C ASN A 495 13.99 1.04 15.74
N ARG A 496 14.50 -0.17 15.48
CA ARG A 496 14.32 -1.32 16.40
C ARG A 496 14.92 -1.03 17.77
N VAL A 497 16.18 -0.58 17.83
CA VAL A 497 16.84 -0.25 19.11
C VAL A 497 16.10 0.88 19.82
N LEU A 498 15.76 1.97 19.14
CA LEU A 498 15.05 3.08 19.75
C LEU A 498 13.65 2.69 20.26
N HIS A 499 12.94 1.81 19.54
CA HIS A 499 11.66 1.27 19.98
C HIS A 499 11.80 0.37 21.22
N GLU A 500 12.83 -0.47 21.27
CA GLU A 500 13.15 -1.31 22.44
C GLU A 500 13.39 -0.44 23.69
N LEU A 501 14.13 0.67 23.56
CA LEU A 501 14.34 1.62 24.66
C LEU A 501 13.05 2.34 25.10
N ALA A 502 12.20 2.72 24.15
CA ALA A 502 10.89 3.31 24.47
C ALA A 502 10.01 2.30 25.23
N GLN A 503 10.01 1.03 24.81
CA GLN A 503 9.31 -0.05 25.50
C GLN A 503 9.87 -0.33 26.89
N GLU A 504 11.19 -0.26 27.08
CA GLU A 504 11.85 -0.38 28.39
C GLU A 504 11.37 0.72 29.34
N ALA A 505 11.35 1.98 28.88
CA ALA A 505 10.84 3.11 29.66
C ALA A 505 9.35 2.97 30.03
N LEU A 506 8.50 2.57 29.07
CA LEU A 506 7.06 2.35 29.29
C LEU A 506 6.77 1.20 30.26
N SER A 507 7.67 0.22 30.36
CA SER A 507 7.49 -0.96 31.21
C SER A 507 7.48 -0.61 32.70
N VAL A 508 8.08 0.53 33.10
CA VAL A 508 8.09 1.03 34.49
C VAL A 508 6.67 1.14 35.06
N HIS A 509 5.71 1.54 34.24
CA HIS A 509 4.29 1.69 34.63
C HIS A 509 3.36 0.70 33.93
N GLY A 510 3.89 -0.40 33.40
CA GLY A 510 3.09 -1.47 32.80
C GLY A 510 2.38 -1.12 31.49
N VAL A 511 2.79 -0.05 30.81
CA VAL A 511 2.18 0.44 29.55
C VAL A 511 3.06 0.21 28.32
N LYS A 512 3.90 -0.84 28.37
CA LYS A 512 4.86 -1.23 27.32
C LYS A 512 4.24 -1.22 25.92
N ASP A 513 3.02 -1.71 25.80
CA ASP A 513 2.34 -1.91 24.53
C ASP A 513 1.75 -0.64 23.92
N ALA A 514 1.78 0.50 24.63
CA ALA A 514 1.22 1.77 24.14
C ALA A 514 1.94 2.29 22.88
N ILE A 515 3.19 1.86 22.66
CA ILE A 515 3.97 2.20 21.48
C ILE A 515 4.36 0.92 20.73
N GLN A 516 3.92 0.80 19.48
CA GLN A 516 4.20 -0.34 18.62
C GLN A 516 4.96 0.09 17.36
N LEU A 517 5.99 -0.67 16.99
CA LEU A 517 6.69 -0.53 15.72
C LEU A 517 6.10 -1.51 14.71
N VAL A 518 5.46 -0.96 13.68
CA VAL A 518 4.87 -1.72 12.58
C VAL A 518 5.97 -2.26 11.67
N SER A 519 5.83 -3.52 11.26
CA SER A 519 6.76 -4.18 10.35
C SER A 519 6.96 -3.38 9.06
N THR A 520 8.20 -3.28 8.58
CA THR A 520 8.53 -2.60 7.32
C THR A 520 8.01 -3.32 6.07
N ARG A 521 7.45 -4.52 6.24
CA ARG A 521 6.78 -5.30 5.20
C ARG A 521 5.33 -4.86 4.96
N GLU A 522 4.73 -4.21 5.95
CA GLU A 522 3.37 -3.69 5.83
C GLU A 522 3.38 -2.48 4.90
N GLU A 523 2.46 -2.49 3.93
CA GLU A 523 2.29 -1.41 2.99
C GLU A 523 1.56 -0.25 3.67
N VAL A 524 1.98 0.98 3.37
CA VAL A 524 1.37 2.19 3.93
C VAL A 524 -0.12 2.26 3.62
N GLU A 525 -0.52 1.82 2.42
CA GLU A 525 -1.93 1.78 2.01
C GLU A 525 -2.79 0.89 2.91
N ASP A 526 -2.25 -0.22 3.41
CA ASP A 526 -3.01 -1.12 4.27
C ASP A 526 -3.24 -0.49 5.65
N LEU A 527 -2.26 0.27 6.17
CA LEU A 527 -2.40 1.04 7.41
C LEU A 527 -3.44 2.15 7.27
N CYS A 528 -3.47 2.83 6.12
CA CYS A 528 -4.44 3.88 5.82
C CYS A 528 -5.90 3.39 5.74
N ARG A 529 -6.15 2.07 5.69
CA ARG A 529 -7.49 1.47 5.68
C ARG A 529 -8.04 1.15 7.08
N LEU A 530 -7.23 1.30 8.13
CA LEU A 530 -7.61 0.98 9.51
C LEU A 530 -8.44 2.09 10.17
N GLU A 531 -9.47 2.62 9.47
CA GLU A 531 -10.26 3.78 9.90
C GLU A 531 -10.97 3.60 11.24
N LYS A 532 -11.31 2.36 11.58
CA LYS A 532 -11.96 2.02 12.86
C LYS A 532 -10.98 1.90 14.03
N MET A 533 -9.68 1.90 13.74
CA MET A 533 -8.63 1.59 14.72
C MET A 533 -7.57 2.68 14.87
N ILE A 534 -7.47 3.61 13.93
CA ILE A 534 -6.50 4.71 13.92
C ILE A 534 -7.25 6.03 13.84
N ASP A 535 -6.94 6.95 14.77
CA ASP A 535 -7.68 8.20 14.94
C ASP A 535 -6.98 9.40 14.25
N LEU A 536 -5.67 9.33 14.02
CA LEU A 536 -4.90 10.37 13.31
C LEU A 536 -3.64 9.80 12.63
N ILE A 537 -3.36 10.21 11.40
CA ILE A 537 -2.10 9.90 10.70
C ILE A 537 -1.20 11.13 10.65
N ILE A 538 0.08 10.96 10.97
CA ILE A 538 1.10 12.02 10.94
C ILE A 538 2.25 11.59 10.02
N PRO A 539 2.28 12.03 8.75
CA PRO A 539 3.37 11.73 7.84
C PRO A 539 4.57 12.67 8.08
N ARG A 540 5.78 12.09 8.14
CA ARG A 540 7.05 12.81 8.32
C ARG A 540 8.08 12.32 7.30
N GLY A 541 8.04 12.88 6.10
CA GLY A 541 8.85 12.39 4.98
C GLY A 541 9.03 13.42 3.88
N SER A 542 9.09 12.92 2.65
CA SER A 542 9.02 13.74 1.44
C SER A 542 7.59 14.26 1.18
N SER A 543 7.46 15.35 0.43
CA SER A 543 6.17 15.85 -0.08
C SER A 543 5.38 14.76 -0.83
N GLN A 544 6.11 13.89 -1.54
CA GLN A 544 5.51 12.77 -2.26
C GLN A 544 4.84 11.77 -1.31
N LEU A 545 5.55 11.35 -0.25
CA LEU A 545 4.98 10.49 0.79
C LEU A 545 3.72 11.10 1.40
N VAL A 546 3.76 12.39 1.76
CA VAL A 546 2.61 13.07 2.37
C VAL A 546 1.40 13.04 1.44
N ARG A 547 1.59 13.37 0.15
CA ARG A 547 0.51 13.32 -0.86
C ARG A 547 -0.01 11.91 -1.11
N ASP A 548 0.85 10.90 -1.05
CA ASP A 548 0.46 9.50 -1.23
C ASP A 548 -0.39 9.02 -0.04
N ILE A 549 0.00 9.37 1.18
CA ILE A 549 -0.76 9.08 2.40
C ILE A 549 -2.10 9.82 2.37
N GLN A 550 -2.13 11.11 2.04
CA GLN A 550 -3.39 11.88 1.93
C GLN A 550 -4.35 11.28 0.89
N ARG A 551 -3.84 10.74 -0.22
CA ARG A 551 -4.67 10.07 -1.23
C ARG A 551 -5.14 8.69 -0.79
N ALA A 552 -4.32 7.95 -0.05
CA ALA A 552 -4.63 6.61 0.42
C ALA A 552 -5.56 6.61 1.66
N ALA A 553 -5.39 7.56 2.57
CA ALA A 553 -6.18 7.70 3.79
C ALA A 553 -7.60 8.18 3.45
N LYS A 554 -8.56 7.26 3.55
CA LYS A 554 -9.98 7.55 3.43
C LYS A 554 -10.61 7.34 4.81
N GLY A 555 -11.17 8.39 5.38
CA GLY A 555 -11.84 8.35 6.70
C GLY A 555 -10.95 8.78 7.88
N ILE A 556 -9.63 8.55 7.82
CA ILE A 556 -8.71 8.96 8.90
C ILE A 556 -8.17 10.36 8.62
N PRO A 557 -8.25 11.31 9.58
CA PRO A 557 -7.61 12.61 9.45
C PRO A 557 -6.09 12.49 9.28
N VAL A 558 -5.50 13.34 8.45
CA VAL A 558 -4.05 13.38 8.22
C VAL A 558 -3.52 14.75 8.64
N LEU A 559 -2.61 14.79 9.61
CA LEU A 559 -1.95 16.01 10.08
C LEU A 559 -0.53 16.09 9.50
N GLY A 560 -0.37 16.93 8.49
CA GLY A 560 0.93 17.23 7.89
C GLY A 560 0.80 18.27 6.78
N HIS A 561 1.91 18.86 6.38
CA HIS A 561 1.98 19.77 5.23
C HIS A 561 2.69 19.04 4.08
N SER A 562 2.20 19.25 2.86
CA SER A 562 2.80 18.63 1.67
C SER A 562 3.95 19.44 1.10
N GLU A 563 3.99 20.76 1.34
CA GLU A 563 4.91 21.69 0.69
C GLU A 563 5.32 22.80 1.68
N GLY A 564 6.46 23.44 1.40
CA GLY A 564 7.11 24.44 2.25
C GLY A 564 7.54 25.70 1.48
N VAL A 565 6.71 26.19 0.56
CA VAL A 565 6.97 27.45 -0.17
C VAL A 565 6.76 28.63 0.78
N CYS A 566 7.86 29.12 1.35
CA CYS A 566 7.91 30.20 2.34
C CYS A 566 8.49 31.49 1.74
N HIS A 567 7.94 32.64 2.12
CA HIS A 567 8.37 33.95 1.64
C HIS A 567 9.05 34.78 2.73
N VAL A 568 10.00 35.60 2.28
CA VAL A 568 10.49 36.74 3.05
C VAL A 568 10.23 37.99 2.24
N TYR A 569 9.46 38.92 2.79
CA TYR A 569 9.17 40.22 2.19
C TYR A 569 10.04 41.31 2.83
N VAL A 570 10.82 41.99 1.98
CA VAL A 570 11.63 43.16 2.34
C VAL A 570 10.87 44.41 1.96
N ASP A 571 10.36 45.10 2.98
CA ASP A 571 9.68 46.38 2.84
C ASP A 571 10.67 47.54 2.58
N HIS A 572 10.18 48.67 2.08
CA HIS A 572 10.99 49.86 1.82
C HIS A 572 11.54 50.52 3.09
N GLU A 573 10.89 50.35 4.25
CA GLU A 573 11.37 50.88 5.55
C GLU A 573 12.16 49.82 6.35
N ALA A 574 12.70 48.80 5.68
CA ALA A 574 13.47 47.74 6.31
C ALA A 574 14.89 48.18 6.73
N SER A 575 15.33 47.77 7.93
CA SER A 575 16.70 47.99 8.39
C SER A 575 17.71 47.08 7.67
N ILE A 576 18.76 47.70 7.11
CA ILE A 576 19.84 47.03 6.35
C ILE A 576 20.44 45.86 7.15
N ASP A 577 20.76 46.10 8.42
CA ASP A 577 21.44 45.13 9.28
C ASP A 577 20.59 43.90 9.57
N LYS A 578 19.26 44.05 9.59
CA LYS A 578 18.31 42.95 9.83
C LYS A 578 18.12 42.11 8.58
N ILE A 579 18.02 42.74 7.41
CA ILE A 579 17.74 42.05 6.14
C ILE A 579 18.78 40.98 5.85
N VAL A 580 20.07 41.34 5.86
CA VAL A 580 21.15 40.40 5.53
C VAL A 580 21.15 39.20 6.48
N LYS A 581 20.93 39.44 7.77
CA LYS A 581 20.89 38.36 8.78
C LYS A 581 19.70 37.44 8.59
N ILE A 582 18.50 38.01 8.43
CA ILE A 582 17.25 37.25 8.33
C ILE A 582 17.22 36.47 7.02
N VAL A 583 17.56 37.08 5.89
CA VAL A 583 17.56 36.40 4.57
C VAL A 583 18.61 35.28 4.55
N ARG A 584 19.82 35.54 5.06
CA ARG A 584 20.87 34.51 5.16
C ARG A 584 20.38 33.33 6.00
N ASP A 585 19.88 33.57 7.20
CA ASP A 585 19.43 32.50 8.10
C ASP A 585 18.26 31.72 7.48
N SER A 586 17.28 32.44 6.92
CA SER A 586 16.09 31.84 6.30
C SER A 586 16.41 30.92 5.13
N LYS A 587 17.46 31.19 4.34
CA LYS A 587 17.86 30.34 3.19
C LYS A 587 18.96 29.33 3.53
N CYS A 588 20.00 29.76 4.24
CA CYS A 588 21.30 29.07 4.26
C CYS A 588 21.51 28.20 5.52
N ASP A 589 20.80 28.45 6.63
CA ASP A 589 20.94 27.65 7.87
C ASP A 589 20.68 26.16 7.60
N TYR A 590 19.53 25.87 6.99
CA TYR A 590 19.16 24.52 6.60
C TYR A 590 18.27 24.54 5.34
N PRO A 591 18.86 24.60 4.13
CA PRO A 591 18.11 24.81 2.89
C PRO A 591 17.06 23.75 2.57
N ALA A 592 17.22 22.54 3.11
CA ALA A 592 16.29 21.42 2.92
C ALA A 592 15.17 21.34 3.97
N ALA A 593 15.02 22.37 4.82
CA ALA A 593 13.92 22.51 5.77
C ALA A 593 12.67 23.05 5.06
N CYS A 594 11.49 22.60 5.49
CA CYS A 594 10.21 23.05 4.91
C CYS A 594 9.84 24.50 5.24
N ASN A 595 10.57 25.12 6.17
CA ASN A 595 10.43 26.53 6.53
C ASN A 595 11.61 27.37 6.01
N ALA A 596 12.45 26.81 5.12
CA ALA A 596 13.47 27.60 4.44
C ALA A 596 12.80 28.58 3.47
N MET A 597 13.35 29.78 3.33
CA MET A 597 12.86 30.74 2.34
C MET A 597 13.03 30.18 0.93
N GLU A 598 11.98 30.22 0.13
CA GLU A 598 12.01 29.83 -1.29
C GLU A 598 11.85 31.04 -2.22
N THR A 599 11.10 32.06 -1.77
CA THR A 599 10.91 33.31 -2.51
C THR A 599 11.24 34.52 -1.64
N LEU A 600 12.13 35.38 -2.14
CA LEU A 600 12.40 36.70 -1.58
C LEU A 600 11.59 37.74 -2.35
N LEU A 601 10.64 38.38 -1.69
CA LEU A 601 9.87 39.49 -2.22
C LEU A 601 10.54 40.80 -1.83
N VAL A 602 10.83 41.66 -2.81
CA VAL A 602 11.54 42.92 -2.58
C VAL A 602 10.68 44.09 -3.04
N HIS A 603 10.47 45.07 -2.17
CA HIS A 603 9.77 46.29 -2.55
C HIS A 603 10.53 47.04 -3.65
N ARG A 604 9.82 47.57 -4.65
CA ARG A 604 10.42 48.25 -5.83
C ARG A 604 11.42 49.35 -5.47
N ASP A 605 11.18 50.06 -4.37
CA ASP A 605 12.01 51.18 -3.94
C ASP A 605 13.35 50.72 -3.35
N VAL A 606 13.44 49.46 -2.91
CA VAL A 606 14.68 48.86 -2.39
C VAL A 606 15.63 48.50 -3.54
N LEU A 607 15.12 48.14 -4.73
CA LEU A 607 15.94 47.69 -5.87
C LEU A 607 17.03 48.67 -6.29
N ARG A 608 16.80 49.98 -6.15
CA ARG A 608 17.73 51.02 -6.59
C ARG A 608 18.66 51.52 -5.48
N THR A 609 18.67 50.82 -4.34
CA THR A 609 19.47 51.20 -3.19
C THR A 609 20.69 50.27 -3.06
N PRO A 610 21.80 50.75 -2.45
CA PRO A 610 22.96 49.90 -2.13
C PRO A 610 22.63 48.68 -1.24
N LEU A 611 21.42 48.66 -0.67
CA LEU A 611 20.88 47.55 0.11
C LEU A 611 20.69 46.31 -0.75
N PHE A 612 20.13 46.49 -1.96
CA PHE A 612 19.85 45.38 -2.85
C PHE A 612 21.14 44.68 -3.30
N ASP A 613 22.18 45.47 -3.62
CA ASP A 613 23.50 44.94 -3.98
C ASP A 613 24.09 44.07 -2.85
N GLN A 614 23.93 44.47 -1.59
CA GLN A 614 24.39 43.69 -0.43
C GLN A 614 23.64 42.36 -0.26
N ILE A 615 22.34 42.32 -0.56
CA ILE A 615 21.57 41.06 -0.54
C ILE A 615 22.11 40.11 -1.60
N ILE A 616 22.31 40.60 -2.83
CA ILE A 616 22.79 39.79 -3.96
C ILE A 616 24.23 39.31 -3.72
N ASP A 617 25.11 40.19 -3.24
CA ASP A 617 26.49 39.82 -2.90
C ASP A 617 26.52 38.78 -1.78
N MET A 618 25.68 38.92 -0.75
CA MET A 618 25.57 37.91 0.31
C MET A 618 25.11 36.56 -0.24
N LEU A 619 24.03 36.54 -1.02
CA LEU A 619 23.52 35.30 -1.62
C LEU A 619 24.57 34.64 -2.52
N ARG A 620 25.35 35.44 -3.28
CA ARG A 620 26.44 34.92 -4.12
C ARG A 620 27.59 34.33 -3.29
N ILE A 621 27.96 34.97 -2.18
CA ILE A 621 29.00 34.47 -1.27
C ILE A 621 28.58 33.14 -0.63
N GLU A 622 27.31 33.00 -0.29
CA GLU A 622 26.73 31.75 0.25
C GLU A 622 26.40 30.71 -0.85
N GLU A 623 26.83 30.97 -2.10
CA GLU A 623 26.62 30.10 -3.27
C GLU A 623 25.14 29.83 -3.61
N VAL A 624 24.23 30.74 -3.23
CA VAL A 624 22.80 30.62 -3.52
C VAL A 624 22.53 31.00 -4.98
N LYS A 625 21.93 30.06 -5.72
CA LYS A 625 21.49 30.28 -7.10
C LYS A 625 20.18 31.06 -7.14
N ILE A 626 20.23 32.23 -7.76
CA ILE A 626 19.08 33.13 -7.87
C ILE A 626 18.31 32.83 -9.17
N HIS A 627 17.00 32.67 -9.04
CA HIS A 627 16.06 32.66 -10.17
C HIS A 627 15.24 33.94 -10.16
N ALA A 628 15.09 34.55 -11.33
CA ALA A 628 14.36 35.82 -11.44
C ALA A 628 12.87 35.59 -11.66
N GLY A 629 12.04 36.22 -10.83
CA GLY A 629 10.61 36.38 -11.09
C GLY A 629 10.36 37.29 -12.30
N PRO A 630 9.21 37.17 -13.00
CA PRO A 630 8.91 37.98 -14.17
C PRO A 630 9.04 39.50 -13.96
N LYS A 631 8.60 40.02 -12.81
CA LYS A 631 8.66 41.47 -12.54
C LYS A 631 10.10 41.88 -12.25
N PHE A 632 10.84 41.10 -11.46
CA PHE A 632 12.27 41.32 -11.22
C PHE A 632 13.11 41.27 -12.51
N ALA A 633 12.87 40.30 -13.39
CA ALA A 633 13.57 40.17 -14.67
C ALA A 633 13.40 41.43 -15.55
N SER A 634 12.23 42.08 -15.51
CA SER A 634 11.96 43.32 -16.27
C SER A 634 12.80 44.53 -15.83
N TYR A 635 13.33 44.52 -14.60
CA TYR A 635 14.21 45.57 -14.08
C TYR A 635 15.68 45.35 -14.44
N LEU A 636 16.07 44.18 -14.95
CA LEU A 636 17.45 43.82 -15.22
C LEU A 636 17.77 43.86 -16.71
N THR A 637 18.93 44.42 -17.08
CA THR A 637 19.45 44.35 -18.45
C THR A 637 19.99 42.95 -18.78
N PHE A 638 20.49 42.24 -17.77
CA PHE A 638 20.91 40.84 -17.83
C PHE A 638 20.33 40.12 -16.61
N SER A 639 19.27 39.33 -16.82
CA SER A 639 18.62 38.60 -15.74
C SER A 639 19.28 37.23 -15.50
N PRO A 640 19.29 36.75 -14.24
CA PRO A 640 19.43 35.33 -13.94
C PRO A 640 18.36 34.49 -14.66
N SER A 641 18.47 33.17 -14.60
CA SER A 641 17.46 32.28 -15.19
C SER A 641 16.07 32.62 -14.66
N GLU A 642 15.13 32.89 -15.56
CA GLU A 642 13.75 33.17 -15.18
C GLU A 642 13.08 31.92 -14.60
N VAL A 643 12.25 32.12 -13.58
CA VAL A 643 11.51 31.02 -12.95
C VAL A 643 10.51 30.40 -13.92
N LYS A 644 10.39 29.07 -13.88
CA LYS A 644 9.31 28.36 -14.57
C LYS A 644 7.98 28.43 -13.81
N SER A 645 8.07 28.59 -12.48
CA SER A 645 6.93 28.64 -11.57
C SER A 645 7.34 29.38 -10.30
N LEU A 646 6.46 30.27 -9.83
CA LEU A 646 6.58 30.96 -8.53
C LEU A 646 6.17 30.05 -7.35
N ARG A 647 5.69 28.82 -7.61
CA ARG A 647 5.30 27.82 -6.60
C ARG A 647 6.36 26.72 -6.41
N THR A 648 7.64 27.08 -6.51
CA THR A 648 8.72 26.08 -6.49
C THR A 648 9.32 26.03 -5.09
N GLU A 649 9.25 24.86 -4.44
CA GLU A 649 10.10 24.53 -3.28
C GLU A 649 11.42 23.97 -3.83
N TYR A 650 12.52 24.70 -3.66
CA TYR A 650 13.82 24.30 -4.17
C TYR A 650 14.50 23.28 -3.24
N GLY A 651 14.36 23.46 -1.92
CA GLY A 651 14.93 22.55 -0.92
C GLY A 651 16.47 22.47 -0.93
N ASP A 652 17.14 23.44 -1.56
CA ASP A 652 18.59 23.56 -1.70
C ASP A 652 19.00 25.06 -1.67
N LEU A 653 20.29 25.36 -1.88
CA LEU A 653 20.82 26.72 -2.04
C LEU A 653 20.38 27.35 -3.37
N GLU A 654 19.07 27.43 -3.59
CA GLU A 654 18.43 28.16 -4.67
C GLU A 654 17.24 28.97 -4.11
N CYS A 655 16.94 30.14 -4.70
CA CYS A 655 15.73 30.91 -4.36
C CYS A 655 15.22 31.71 -5.56
N CYS A 656 13.92 32.04 -5.53
CA CYS A 656 13.31 33.03 -6.39
C CYS A 656 13.45 34.44 -5.79
N ILE A 657 13.78 35.45 -6.60
CA ILE A 657 13.63 36.86 -6.23
C ILE A 657 12.55 37.47 -7.11
N GLU A 658 11.55 38.09 -6.50
CA GLU A 658 10.47 38.80 -7.19
C GLU A 658 10.25 40.20 -6.60
N VAL A 659 9.84 41.13 -7.45
CA VAL A 659 9.59 42.53 -7.06
C VAL A 659 8.10 42.75 -6.80
N VAL A 660 7.78 43.55 -5.79
CA VAL A 660 6.42 43.98 -5.46
C VAL A 660 6.38 45.51 -5.26
N ASP A 661 5.26 46.14 -5.58
CA ASP A 661 5.05 47.59 -5.52
C ASP A 661 4.54 48.07 -4.17
N SER A 662 4.06 47.17 -3.32
CA SER A 662 3.53 47.47 -1.99
C SER A 662 3.44 46.21 -1.11
N MET A 663 3.22 46.41 0.19
CA MET A 663 2.91 45.32 1.14
C MET A 663 1.67 44.53 0.72
N HIS A 664 0.65 45.19 0.17
CA HIS A 664 -0.56 44.50 -0.29
C HIS A 664 -0.29 43.55 -1.46
N GLU A 665 0.55 43.95 -2.42
CA GLU A 665 0.97 43.06 -3.51
C GLU A 665 1.84 41.90 -2.98
N ALA A 666 2.63 42.13 -1.92
CA ALA A 666 3.36 41.06 -1.25
C ALA A 666 2.41 40.02 -0.63
N VAL A 667 1.37 40.47 0.08
CA VAL A 667 0.32 39.61 0.64
C VAL A 667 -0.40 38.83 -0.47
N ASP A 668 -0.81 39.50 -1.55
CA ASP A 668 -1.46 38.85 -2.70
C ASP A 668 -0.55 37.79 -3.35
N HIS A 669 0.75 38.06 -3.44
CA HIS A 669 1.73 37.09 -3.93
C HIS A 669 1.81 35.87 -3.01
N ILE A 670 1.92 36.09 -1.69
CA ILE A 670 1.99 35.02 -0.69
C ILE A 670 0.74 34.15 -0.74
N HIS A 671 -0.46 34.73 -0.76
CA HIS A 671 -1.71 33.97 -0.88
C HIS A 671 -1.81 33.18 -2.18
N LYS A 672 -1.29 33.76 -3.28
CA LYS A 672 -1.39 33.13 -4.59
C LYS A 672 -0.35 32.04 -4.80
N TYR A 673 0.83 32.13 -4.22
CA TYR A 673 1.96 31.24 -4.56
C TYR A 673 2.53 30.47 -3.36
N GLY A 674 2.28 30.92 -2.14
CA GLY A 674 2.70 30.26 -0.91
C GLY A 674 1.96 28.97 -0.61
N SER A 675 2.55 28.25 0.34
CA SER A 675 2.01 27.01 0.90
C SER A 675 1.27 27.21 2.23
N SER A 676 1.10 28.47 2.65
CA SER A 676 0.58 28.87 3.96
C SER A 676 1.38 28.27 5.13
N HIS A 677 2.69 28.03 4.95
CA HIS A 677 3.56 27.45 5.98
C HIS A 677 4.15 28.52 6.89
N THR A 678 5.10 29.33 6.38
CA THR A 678 5.76 30.37 7.17
C THR A 678 6.17 31.52 6.28
N ASP A 679 5.74 32.73 6.63
CA ASP A 679 6.01 33.92 5.84
C ASP A 679 6.44 35.09 6.73
N VAL A 680 7.37 35.89 6.23
CA VAL A 680 8.10 36.87 7.05
C VAL A 680 8.03 38.26 6.41
N ILE A 681 7.82 39.29 7.22
CA ILE A 681 8.07 40.69 6.84
C ILE A 681 9.29 41.24 7.58
N ILE A 682 10.11 42.00 6.84
CA ILE A 682 11.21 42.79 7.37
C ILE A 682 10.87 44.26 7.14
N THR A 683 10.60 45.00 8.21
CA THR A 683 10.28 46.44 8.20
C THR A 683 10.55 47.04 9.59
N GLU A 684 10.90 48.32 9.65
CA GLU A 684 10.86 49.11 10.90
C GLU A 684 9.50 49.80 11.13
N ASN A 685 8.60 49.75 10.14
CA ASN A 685 7.26 50.31 10.26
C ASN A 685 6.32 49.36 11.02
N GLU A 686 5.95 49.75 12.24
CA GLU A 686 5.07 48.95 13.09
C GLU A 686 3.67 48.78 12.49
N GLU A 687 3.11 49.81 11.85
CA GLU A 687 1.77 49.73 11.24
C GLU A 687 1.76 48.75 10.06
N THR A 688 2.77 48.80 9.19
CA THR A 688 2.92 47.87 8.07
C THR A 688 3.15 46.44 8.57
N ALA A 689 3.93 46.26 9.64
CA ALA A 689 4.18 44.96 10.25
C ALA A 689 2.89 44.33 10.80
N GLU A 690 2.13 45.07 11.60
CA GLU A 690 0.86 44.61 12.19
C GLU A 690 -0.18 44.29 11.11
N GLN A 691 -0.27 45.12 10.06
CA GLN A 691 -1.15 44.83 8.92
C GLN A 691 -0.73 43.53 8.22
N PHE A 692 0.56 43.31 7.98
CA PHE A 692 1.05 42.09 7.35
C PHE A 692 0.75 40.85 8.22
N LEU A 693 0.97 40.93 9.54
CA LEU A 693 0.69 39.86 10.49
C LEU A 693 -0.80 39.49 10.53
N GLN A 694 -1.70 40.46 10.33
CA GLN A 694 -3.15 40.23 10.28
C GLN A 694 -3.64 39.71 8.94
N LEU A 695 -3.02 40.16 7.83
CA LEU A 695 -3.52 39.88 6.49
C LEU A 695 -3.01 38.55 5.91
N VAL A 696 -1.81 38.11 6.29
CA VAL A 696 -1.23 36.86 5.76
C VAL A 696 -1.82 35.64 6.45
N ASP A 697 -2.48 34.78 5.67
CA ASP A 697 -3.09 33.52 6.16
C ASP A 697 -2.12 32.33 6.06
N SER A 698 -1.10 32.35 6.92
CA SER A 698 -0.11 31.27 7.05
C SER A 698 -0.03 30.75 8.48
N ALA A 699 0.38 29.50 8.64
CA ALA A 699 0.47 28.86 9.96
C ALA A 699 1.40 29.62 10.92
N CYS A 700 2.45 30.24 10.39
CA CYS A 700 3.32 31.16 11.13
C CYS A 700 3.57 32.42 10.30
N VAL A 701 3.39 33.59 10.90
CA VAL A 701 3.75 34.88 10.30
C VAL A 701 4.71 35.60 11.23
N PHE A 702 5.85 36.06 10.71
CA PHE A 702 6.89 36.67 11.52
C PHE A 702 7.21 38.10 11.10
N TRP A 703 7.53 38.95 12.08
CA TRP A 703 8.08 40.28 11.89
C TRP A 703 9.54 40.29 12.37
N ASN A 704 10.46 40.67 11.48
CA ASN A 704 11.89 40.83 11.78
C ASN A 704 12.57 39.59 12.41
N ALA A 705 12.09 38.38 12.10
CA ALA A 705 12.66 37.10 12.52
C ALA A 705 12.76 36.12 11.36
N SER A 706 13.74 35.22 11.39
CA SER A 706 13.89 34.21 10.33
C SER A 706 12.71 33.23 10.28
N SER A 707 12.36 32.79 9.07
CA SER A 707 11.38 31.72 8.85
C SER A 707 11.80 30.41 9.55
N ARG A 708 13.09 30.22 9.82
CA ARG A 708 13.65 29.04 10.52
C ARG A 708 13.19 28.91 11.96
N PHE A 709 12.63 29.97 12.55
CA PHE A 709 12.03 29.90 13.89
C PHE A 709 10.72 29.13 13.96
N ALA A 710 10.05 28.85 12.82
CA ALA A 710 8.87 28.00 12.78
C ALA A 710 9.21 26.53 13.03
N ASP A 711 9.50 26.20 14.28
CA ASP A 711 9.89 24.90 14.77
C ASP A 711 9.37 24.72 16.21
N GLY A 712 8.79 23.56 16.52
CA GLY A 712 8.11 23.33 17.80
C GLY A 712 9.03 23.51 19.00
N TYR A 713 10.29 23.05 18.91
CA TYR A 713 11.27 23.24 19.98
C TYR A 713 11.62 24.73 20.16
N ARG A 714 11.77 25.48 19.06
CA ARG A 714 12.05 26.93 19.11
C ARG A 714 10.87 27.74 19.64
N PHE A 715 9.62 27.30 19.43
CA PHE A 715 8.44 27.94 20.01
C PHE A 715 8.20 27.59 21.47
N GLY A 716 8.85 26.54 21.99
CA GLY A 716 8.60 26.02 23.34
C GLY A 716 7.20 25.42 23.48
N LEU A 717 6.65 24.87 22.38
CA LEU A 717 5.33 24.22 22.32
C LEU A 717 5.39 22.73 22.66
#